data_AF-A0A813F9G4-F1
#
_entry.id   AF-A0A813F9G4-F1
#
_cell.length_a   1.000
_cell.length_b   1.000
_cell.length_c   1.000
_cell.angle_alpha   90.00
_cell.angle_beta   90.00
_cell.angle_gamma   90.00
#
_symmetry.space_group_name_H-M   'P 1'
#
loop_
_entity.id
_entity.type
_entity.pdbx_description
1 polymer ?
#
loop_
_entity_poly.entity_id
_entity_poly.type
_entity_poly.pdbx_seq_one_letter_code
_entity_poly.pdbx_strand_id
1 'polypeptide(L)'
;MAMTRQALPIVCLFCQLSACLGAVVPDVVSTVTISSRQSLNAALEAGPNRRMGFLSEANFLSMHTVLSKKVEPVYFTDKEELYKAVTSENVLAALISGVPNKTMFSAFSSDLVSPRAFQMMPGSASDDLMHAVDAAVVRTHNGGDLVRVAEANHPFEVTEVHTCRSLEPAKVPFPDASTATGLLKDILDKKRLRVLAYGTPANKPDWKQDGNYEVDPPVGFWPEYMVAFMAEFRAAYGNDIQLERVWMTAGGTDMVLNGSIHMTEPYYIYESLHDGSLKKWSHKFSCIVMGYEQQFFSKRHAKVITDAVTSDAQCAAALKTCEDKRLMSRITSREELNSKIESGGNVKMGFLSQANFLSVQSMLSTKVEPVIFLSTGQLYEAVVNGSVRAALISGVPDRTNFTVFSTDVISPRAFQTMPGDRSVDLLRALDAVIVRTHNAGELLAAATANPPFQAVEVHTCRADNPSAVPFPAASTATGLLKDILDNKKLRVLASGTPGNYPNWAQDGNYQATPMTGFWPDYMGFFMARFRAEYGSDIVLERVWQTGTAGTEMVLNGTVHMTEPYYIYESLYKDQPKKWSHEFSCVVMGYQQNFFALKPAMDFTAAGPTCDYQLAACQGNTAQISAACSHQATFLLAGAVGLLLAMEGLLH
;
A
#
# COMPACT_ATOMS: atom_id res chain seq x y z
N MET A 1 -27.16 86.81 14.21
CA MET A 1 -25.97 86.27 14.90
C MET A 1 -26.34 84.91 15.47
N ALA A 2 -25.53 83.91 15.14
CA ALA A 2 -25.42 82.61 15.82
C ALA A 2 -26.65 81.66 15.89
N MET A 3 -26.31 80.40 15.63
CA MET A 3 -26.91 79.15 16.09
C MET A 3 -28.17 78.61 15.41
N THR A 4 -27.86 77.59 14.62
CA THR A 4 -28.65 76.49 14.08
C THR A 4 -29.20 75.55 15.16
N ARG A 5 -30.45 75.09 14.97
CA ARG A 5 -30.84 73.67 15.06
C ARG A 5 -32.24 73.43 14.48
N GLN A 6 -32.35 72.26 13.84
CA GLN A 6 -33.53 71.42 13.59
C GLN A 6 -34.55 71.84 12.52
N ALA A 7 -34.66 71.00 11.48
CA ALA A 7 -35.90 70.30 11.13
C ALA A 7 -35.65 69.23 10.04
N LEU A 8 -36.16 68.01 10.26
CA LEU A 8 -36.65 67.08 9.22
C LEU A 8 -37.95 67.66 8.60
N PRO A 9 -38.49 67.24 7.42
CA PRO A 9 -38.71 65.83 7.05
C PRO A 9 -38.78 65.44 5.54
N ILE A 10 -38.74 64.11 5.30
CA ILE A 10 -39.54 63.26 4.37
C ILE A 10 -40.17 63.91 3.12
N VAL A 11 -39.87 63.41 1.90
CA VAL A 11 -40.82 62.93 0.86
C VAL A 11 -40.11 62.06 -0.21
N CYS A 12 -40.72 60.90 -0.43
CA CYS A 12 -40.74 59.93 -1.53
C CYS A 12 -40.41 60.33 -3.01
N LEU A 13 -39.65 59.43 -3.67
CA LEU A 13 -40.05 58.62 -4.87
C LEU A 13 -40.02 59.25 -6.28
N PHE A 14 -39.08 58.79 -7.15
CA PHE A 14 -39.27 58.08 -8.45
C PHE A 14 -38.14 58.30 -9.48
N CYS A 15 -37.68 57.17 -10.05
CA CYS A 15 -37.17 56.91 -11.41
C CYS A 15 -36.00 57.73 -12.02
N GLN A 16 -34.87 57.05 -12.30
CA GLN A 16 -34.37 56.73 -13.66
C GLN A 16 -33.15 55.78 -13.57
N LEU A 17 -33.30 54.52 -14.01
CA LEU A 17 -32.64 53.90 -15.19
C LEU A 17 -31.11 54.02 -15.24
N SER A 18 -30.38 52.94 -14.96
CA SER A 18 -29.94 51.90 -15.92
C SER A 18 -28.60 52.22 -16.58
N ALA A 19 -27.52 51.62 -16.06
CA ALA A 19 -26.39 51.05 -16.82
C ALA A 19 -25.28 50.57 -15.87
N CYS A 20 -25.51 49.45 -15.17
CA CYS A 20 -24.42 48.58 -14.76
C CYS A 20 -24.66 47.24 -15.45
N LEU A 21 -24.09 47.12 -16.65
CA LEU A 21 -23.88 45.84 -17.32
C LEU A 21 -23.15 44.93 -16.34
N GLY A 22 -23.86 43.92 -15.85
CA GLY A 22 -23.25 42.77 -15.21
C GLY A 22 -22.32 42.12 -16.21
N ALA A 23 -21.01 42.25 -15.98
CA ALA A 23 -20.08 41.26 -16.48
C ALA A 23 -20.48 39.94 -15.80
N VAL A 24 -21.20 39.10 -16.53
CA VAL A 24 -21.30 37.68 -16.24
C VAL A 24 -19.86 37.18 -16.29
N VAL A 25 -19.21 37.08 -15.13
CA VAL A 25 -18.03 36.25 -14.99
C VAL A 25 -18.54 34.86 -15.37
N PRO A 26 -18.04 34.24 -16.45
CA PRO A 26 -18.42 32.87 -16.73
C PRO A 26 -18.03 32.06 -15.50
N ASP A 27 -18.99 31.33 -14.93
CA ASP A 27 -18.72 30.31 -13.93
C ASP A 27 -17.57 29.48 -14.48
N VAL A 28 -16.38 29.65 -13.89
CA VAL A 28 -15.28 28.73 -14.10
C VAL A 28 -15.77 27.44 -13.49
N VAL A 29 -16.39 26.59 -14.30
CA VAL A 29 -16.65 25.20 -13.96
C VAL A 29 -15.28 24.58 -13.79
N SER A 30 -14.75 24.70 -12.57
CA SER A 30 -13.58 23.97 -12.14
C SER A 30 -13.93 22.51 -12.28
N THR A 31 -13.49 21.88 -13.37
CA THR A 31 -13.60 20.43 -13.54
C THR A 31 -12.84 19.81 -12.37
N VAL A 32 -13.59 19.24 -11.44
CA VAL A 32 -13.02 18.63 -10.23
C VAL A 32 -12.14 17.49 -10.70
N THR A 33 -10.83 17.67 -10.59
CA THR A 33 -9.88 16.63 -10.96
C THR A 33 -9.90 15.54 -9.89
N ILE A 34 -10.53 14.41 -10.21
CA ILE A 34 -10.55 13.25 -9.33
C ILE A 34 -9.19 12.55 -9.45
N SER A 35 -8.42 12.56 -8.35
CA SER A 35 -7.03 12.08 -8.29
C SER A 35 -6.70 11.37 -6.98
N SER A 36 -7.70 11.19 -6.12
CA SER A 36 -7.62 10.52 -4.83
C SER A 36 -8.99 10.03 -4.42
N ARG A 37 -9.04 9.03 -3.52
CA ARG A 37 -10.29 8.54 -2.93
C ARG A 37 -11.09 9.66 -2.25
N GLN A 38 -10.40 10.60 -1.59
CA GLN A 38 -11.03 11.75 -0.95
C GLN A 38 -11.71 12.66 -1.98
N SER A 39 -11.01 13.00 -3.07
CA SER A 39 -11.61 13.80 -4.16
C SER A 39 -12.74 13.07 -4.88
N LEU A 40 -12.64 11.74 -5.02
CA LEU A 40 -13.69 10.89 -5.58
C LEU A 40 -14.93 10.92 -4.69
N ASN A 41 -14.79 10.65 -3.40
CA ASN A 41 -15.90 10.70 -2.46
C ASN A 41 -16.51 12.10 -2.37
N ALA A 42 -15.70 13.16 -2.40
CA ALA A 42 -16.21 14.53 -2.45
C ALA A 42 -17.04 14.79 -3.72
N ALA A 43 -16.58 14.34 -4.89
CA ALA A 43 -17.31 14.44 -6.14
C ALA A 43 -18.60 13.59 -6.12
N LEU A 44 -18.54 12.39 -5.55
CA LEU A 44 -19.69 11.50 -5.31
C LEU A 44 -20.63 11.98 -4.22
N GLU A 45 -20.29 13.01 -3.43
CA GLU A 45 -21.12 13.61 -2.38
C GLU A 45 -21.74 14.94 -2.84
N ALA A 46 -20.99 15.75 -3.56
CA ALA A 46 -21.44 17.05 -4.07
C ALA A 46 -22.07 16.99 -5.48
N GLY A 47 -21.59 16.08 -6.34
CA GLY A 47 -21.95 16.05 -7.77
C GLY A 47 -23.29 15.37 -8.07
N PRO A 48 -23.90 15.66 -9.24
CA PRO A 48 -25.15 15.01 -9.66
C PRO A 48 -24.97 13.57 -10.12
N ASN A 49 -23.77 13.19 -10.60
CA ASN A 49 -23.47 11.83 -11.05
C ASN A 49 -22.93 10.98 -9.88
N ARG A 50 -23.72 9.99 -9.44
CA ARG A 50 -23.35 9.05 -8.36
C ARG A 50 -22.84 7.71 -8.87
N ARG A 51 -22.78 7.52 -10.19
CA ARG A 51 -22.56 6.23 -10.82
C ARG A 51 -21.08 5.88 -10.86
N MET A 52 -20.73 4.68 -10.40
CA MET A 52 -19.36 4.15 -10.50
C MET A 52 -19.35 2.81 -11.22
N GLY A 53 -18.36 2.60 -12.10
CA GLY A 53 -18.22 1.38 -12.88
C GLY A 53 -17.41 0.29 -12.16
N PHE A 54 -17.87 -0.97 -12.28
CA PHE A 54 -17.20 -2.16 -11.75
C PHE A 54 -17.33 -3.32 -12.75
N LEU A 55 -16.38 -4.27 -12.75
CA LEU A 55 -16.48 -5.48 -13.59
C LEU A 55 -17.36 -6.57 -12.97
N SER A 56 -17.64 -6.49 -11.67
CA SER A 56 -18.50 -7.43 -10.96
C SER A 56 -19.05 -6.82 -9.67
N GLU A 57 -20.11 -7.44 -9.14
CA GLU A 57 -20.60 -7.14 -7.80
C GLU A 57 -19.53 -7.38 -6.73
N ALA A 58 -18.73 -8.45 -6.88
CA ALA A 58 -17.60 -8.71 -5.98
C ALA A 58 -16.59 -7.55 -5.96
N ASN A 59 -16.35 -6.87 -7.09
CA ASN A 59 -15.49 -5.68 -7.11
C ASN A 59 -16.12 -4.47 -6.42
N PHE A 60 -17.43 -4.24 -6.56
CA PHE A 60 -18.08 -3.13 -5.84
C PHE A 60 -18.09 -3.39 -4.34
N LEU A 61 -18.57 -4.59 -3.95
CA LEU A 61 -18.50 -5.05 -2.59
C LEU A 61 -17.07 -4.85 -2.10
N SER A 62 -16.06 -5.12 -2.94
CA SER A 62 -14.65 -4.97 -2.60
C SER A 62 -14.28 -3.65 -1.89
N MET A 63 -14.90 -2.55 -2.32
CA MET A 63 -14.55 -1.20 -1.93
C MET A 63 -15.67 -0.41 -1.24
N HIS A 64 -16.88 -0.96 -1.10
CA HIS A 64 -18.05 -0.16 -0.72
C HIS A 64 -17.90 0.55 0.65
N THR A 65 -17.10 -0.01 1.57
CA THR A 65 -16.84 0.55 2.91
C THR A 65 -15.98 1.81 2.90
N VAL A 66 -15.17 2.02 1.84
CA VAL A 66 -14.31 3.19 1.69
C VAL A 66 -14.86 4.21 0.70
N LEU A 67 -15.98 3.89 0.06
CA LEU A 67 -16.70 4.75 -0.87
C LEU A 67 -17.83 5.51 -0.18
N SER A 68 -18.28 6.60 -0.80
CA SER A 68 -19.50 7.30 -0.39
C SER A 68 -20.69 6.33 -0.39
N LYS A 69 -21.54 6.44 0.63
CA LYS A 69 -22.82 5.70 0.71
C LYS A 69 -23.80 6.06 -0.41
N LYS A 70 -23.55 7.13 -1.16
CA LYS A 70 -24.36 7.54 -2.32
C LYS A 70 -23.98 6.84 -3.62
N VAL A 71 -22.92 6.03 -3.65
CA VAL A 71 -22.49 5.34 -4.87
C VAL A 71 -23.61 4.48 -5.45
N GLU A 72 -23.83 4.62 -6.75
CA GLU A 72 -24.68 3.77 -7.56
C GLU A 72 -23.78 2.87 -8.43
N PRO A 73 -23.57 1.60 -8.04
CA PRO A 73 -22.69 0.71 -8.82
C PRO A 73 -23.31 0.35 -10.17
N VAL A 74 -22.49 0.38 -11.22
CA VAL A 74 -22.83 -0.05 -12.58
C VAL A 74 -21.84 -1.15 -12.98
N TYR A 75 -22.38 -2.29 -13.41
CA TYR A 75 -21.58 -3.46 -13.74
C TYR A 75 -21.37 -3.60 -15.25
N PHE A 76 -20.16 -3.97 -15.64
CA PHE A 76 -19.74 -4.14 -17.04
C PHE A 76 -19.13 -5.53 -17.23
N THR A 77 -19.33 -6.13 -18.40
CA THR A 77 -18.84 -7.50 -18.67
C THR A 77 -17.37 -7.54 -19.08
N ASP A 78 -16.84 -6.42 -19.57
CA ASP A 78 -15.43 -6.31 -19.95
C ASP A 78 -14.86 -4.91 -19.74
N LYS A 79 -13.53 -4.85 -19.86
CA LYS A 79 -12.70 -3.67 -19.61
C LYS A 79 -12.95 -2.54 -20.62
N GLU A 80 -13.25 -2.87 -21.87
CA GLU A 80 -13.42 -1.87 -22.93
C GLU A 80 -14.75 -1.11 -22.75
N GLU A 81 -15.82 -1.83 -22.38
CA GLU A 81 -17.09 -1.20 -22.03
C GLU A 81 -16.96 -0.28 -20.81
N LEU A 82 -16.22 -0.73 -19.78
CA LEU A 82 -15.94 0.05 -18.58
C LEU A 82 -15.18 1.36 -18.94
N TYR A 83 -14.16 1.27 -19.79
CA TYR A 83 -13.39 2.43 -20.27
C TYR A 83 -14.23 3.40 -21.08
N LYS A 84 -15.08 2.88 -21.96
CA LYS A 84 -16.02 3.69 -22.73
C LYS A 84 -16.98 4.44 -21.81
N ALA A 85 -17.48 3.79 -20.76
CA ALA A 85 -18.41 4.41 -19.80
C ALA A 85 -17.76 5.54 -18.98
N VAL A 86 -16.49 5.41 -18.58
CA VAL A 86 -15.75 6.49 -17.91
C VAL A 86 -15.46 7.64 -18.89
N THR A 87 -15.08 7.31 -20.13
CA THR A 87 -14.75 8.32 -21.15
C THR A 87 -15.96 9.16 -21.56
N SER A 88 -17.13 8.52 -21.66
CA SER A 88 -18.41 9.18 -21.95
C SER A 88 -19.04 9.84 -20.72
N GLU A 89 -18.40 9.75 -19.55
CA GLU A 89 -18.89 10.28 -18.27
C GLU A 89 -20.25 9.69 -17.85
N ASN A 90 -20.63 8.54 -18.41
CA ASN A 90 -21.79 7.74 -18.00
C ASN A 90 -21.63 7.22 -16.56
N VAL A 91 -20.37 6.96 -16.17
CA VAL A 91 -19.94 6.77 -14.77
C VAL A 91 -18.87 7.79 -14.44
N LEU A 92 -18.84 8.26 -13.20
CA LEU A 92 -17.89 9.29 -12.73
C LEU A 92 -16.46 8.76 -12.66
N ALA A 93 -16.33 7.52 -12.21
CA ALA A 93 -15.08 6.79 -12.07
C ALA A 93 -15.39 5.28 -12.13
N ALA A 94 -14.36 4.47 -12.23
CA ALA A 94 -14.46 3.02 -12.18
C ALA A 94 -13.33 2.40 -11.36
N LEU A 95 -13.50 1.13 -10.98
CA LEU A 95 -12.47 0.31 -10.33
C LEU A 95 -12.00 -0.78 -11.31
N ILE A 96 -10.70 -1.03 -11.34
CA ILE A 96 -10.11 -2.17 -12.06
C ILE A 96 -8.99 -2.80 -11.22
N SER A 97 -8.80 -4.12 -11.36
CA SER A 97 -7.58 -4.78 -10.87
C SER A 97 -6.45 -4.52 -11.85
N GLY A 98 -5.36 -3.90 -11.40
CA GLY A 98 -4.24 -3.51 -12.25
C GLY A 98 -4.40 -2.12 -12.88
N VAL A 99 -3.66 -1.89 -13.98
CA VAL A 99 -3.43 -0.53 -14.49
C VAL A 99 -4.46 -0.08 -15.51
N PRO A 100 -5.15 1.04 -15.27
CA PRO A 100 -5.95 1.68 -16.29
C PRO A 100 -5.06 2.43 -17.30
N ASN A 101 -5.54 2.67 -18.52
CA ASN A 101 -4.75 3.39 -19.52
C ASN A 101 -4.40 4.82 -19.03
N LYS A 102 -3.14 5.00 -18.59
CA LYS A 102 -2.60 6.24 -17.98
C LYS A 102 -2.60 7.44 -18.93
N THR A 103 -2.78 7.23 -20.24
CA THR A 103 -2.94 8.33 -21.21
C THR A 103 -4.34 8.93 -21.19
N MET A 104 -5.36 8.09 -20.98
CA MET A 104 -6.78 8.49 -21.00
C MET A 104 -7.33 8.83 -19.62
N PHE A 105 -6.78 8.22 -18.56
CA PHE A 105 -7.36 8.26 -17.22
C PHE A 105 -6.39 8.79 -16.17
N SER A 106 -6.97 9.44 -15.17
CA SER A 106 -6.34 9.69 -13.87
C SER A 106 -6.56 8.46 -13.01
N ALA A 107 -5.48 7.75 -12.66
CA ALA A 107 -5.51 6.53 -11.85
C ALA A 107 -4.97 6.82 -10.45
N PHE A 108 -5.57 6.23 -9.42
CA PHE A 108 -5.10 6.33 -8.05
C PHE A 108 -5.46 5.08 -7.25
N SER A 109 -4.64 4.80 -6.23
CA SER A 109 -4.81 3.64 -5.36
C SER A 109 -6.20 3.61 -4.73
N SER A 110 -6.73 2.41 -4.58
CA SER A 110 -7.90 2.13 -3.75
C SER A 110 -7.55 1.90 -2.28
N ASP A 111 -6.25 1.80 -1.98
CA ASP A 111 -5.67 1.27 -0.74
C ASP A 111 -6.07 -0.20 -0.45
N LEU A 112 -6.47 -0.98 -1.47
CA LEU A 112 -6.84 -2.40 -1.31
C LEU A 112 -5.96 -3.31 -2.16
N VAL A 113 -5.44 -4.36 -1.52
CA VAL A 113 -4.66 -5.42 -2.15
C VAL A 113 -5.35 -6.76 -1.95
N SER A 114 -5.59 -7.47 -3.05
CA SER A 114 -6.21 -8.81 -3.08
C SER A 114 -5.13 -9.89 -3.31
N PRO A 115 -4.73 -10.67 -2.29
CA PRO A 115 -3.64 -11.62 -2.36
C PRO A 115 -3.92 -12.88 -3.18
N ARG A 116 -2.84 -13.53 -3.60
CA ARG A 116 -2.76 -14.72 -4.45
C ARG A 116 -1.77 -15.70 -3.86
N ALA A 117 -2.16 -16.96 -3.73
CA ALA A 117 -1.36 -18.01 -3.10
C ALA A 117 -1.78 -19.39 -3.61
N PHE A 118 -0.88 -20.36 -3.47
CA PHE A 118 -1.21 -21.77 -3.68
C PHE A 118 -2.14 -22.24 -2.56
N GLN A 119 -3.23 -22.90 -2.92
CA GLN A 119 -4.18 -23.53 -1.99
C GLN A 119 -3.94 -25.04 -2.00
N MET A 120 -3.94 -25.66 -0.82
CA MET A 120 -3.62 -27.07 -0.60
C MET A 120 -4.60 -27.71 0.39
N MET A 121 -4.62 -29.04 0.43
CA MET A 121 -5.32 -29.82 1.46
C MET A 121 -4.85 -29.39 2.86
N PRO A 122 -5.75 -29.21 3.84
CA PRO A 122 -5.36 -28.91 5.22
C PRO A 122 -4.73 -30.12 5.94
N GLY A 123 -4.06 -29.84 7.06
CA GLY A 123 -3.49 -30.88 7.91
C GLY A 123 -2.17 -31.47 7.40
N SER A 124 -1.71 -32.51 8.09
CA SER A 124 -0.34 -33.03 7.97
C SER A 124 0.00 -33.64 6.62
N ALA A 125 -0.99 -34.05 5.83
CA ALA A 125 -0.79 -34.57 4.48
C ALA A 125 -0.12 -33.56 3.52
N SER A 126 -0.24 -32.26 3.80
CA SER A 126 0.34 -31.19 2.98
C SER A 126 1.47 -30.42 3.67
N ASP A 127 1.93 -30.83 4.85
CA ASP A 127 2.93 -30.07 5.61
C ASP A 127 4.24 -29.93 4.83
N ASP A 128 4.80 -31.05 4.38
CA ASP A 128 6.03 -31.05 3.59
C ASP A 128 5.83 -30.39 2.22
N LEU A 129 4.66 -30.58 1.57
CA LEU A 129 4.37 -29.91 0.31
C LEU A 129 4.32 -28.39 0.48
N MET A 130 3.67 -27.89 1.53
CA MET A 130 3.60 -26.47 1.82
C MET A 130 5.00 -25.91 2.12
N HIS A 131 5.83 -26.58 2.92
CA HIS A 131 7.21 -26.14 3.16
C HIS A 131 8.02 -26.09 1.86
N ALA A 132 7.88 -27.09 0.99
CA ALA A 132 8.55 -27.12 -0.30
C ALA A 132 8.09 -25.98 -1.23
N VAL A 133 6.79 -25.69 -1.26
CA VAL A 133 6.22 -24.60 -2.07
C VAL A 133 6.65 -23.25 -1.51
N ASP A 134 6.59 -23.05 -0.19
CA ASP A 134 7.06 -21.83 0.47
C ASP A 134 8.55 -21.58 0.19
N ALA A 135 9.39 -22.63 0.27
CA ALA A 135 10.80 -22.58 -0.05
C ALA A 135 11.08 -22.18 -1.50
N ALA A 136 10.29 -22.67 -2.46
CA ALA A 136 10.38 -22.27 -3.86
C ALA A 136 9.90 -20.83 -4.08
N VAL A 137 8.76 -20.43 -3.52
CA VAL A 137 8.23 -19.04 -3.61
C VAL A 137 9.26 -18.04 -3.07
N VAL A 138 9.84 -18.30 -1.90
CA VAL A 138 10.86 -17.42 -1.31
C VAL A 138 12.07 -17.27 -2.22
N ARG A 139 12.55 -18.36 -2.84
CA ARG A 139 13.67 -18.31 -3.78
C ARG A 139 13.32 -17.58 -5.07
N THR A 140 12.15 -17.82 -5.65
CA THR A 140 11.64 -17.10 -6.84
C THR A 140 11.56 -15.59 -6.57
N HIS A 141 11.11 -15.18 -5.38
CA HIS A 141 11.05 -13.76 -5.01
C HIS A 141 12.45 -13.16 -4.77
N ASN A 142 13.32 -13.88 -4.04
CA ASN A 142 14.68 -13.44 -3.76
C ASN A 142 15.53 -13.32 -5.05
N GLY A 143 15.29 -14.19 -6.02
CA GLY A 143 15.91 -14.13 -7.35
C GLY A 143 15.42 -12.96 -8.20
N GLY A 144 14.38 -12.24 -7.77
CA GLY A 144 13.76 -11.15 -8.52
C GLY A 144 12.86 -11.61 -9.67
N ASP A 145 12.58 -12.92 -9.78
CA ASP A 145 11.82 -13.46 -10.91
C ASP A 145 10.38 -12.98 -10.95
N LEU A 146 9.74 -12.77 -9.79
CA LEU A 146 8.40 -12.20 -9.71
C LEU A 146 8.33 -10.84 -10.43
N VAL A 147 9.26 -9.95 -10.09
CA VAL A 147 9.34 -8.59 -10.64
C VAL A 147 9.73 -8.64 -12.11
N ARG A 148 10.76 -9.42 -12.45
CA ARG A 148 11.24 -9.59 -13.83
C ARG A 148 10.13 -10.10 -14.76
N VAL A 149 9.35 -11.09 -14.33
CA VAL A 149 8.25 -11.65 -15.12
C VAL A 149 7.09 -10.64 -15.23
N ALA A 150 6.79 -9.89 -14.18
CA ALA A 150 5.79 -8.81 -14.25
C ALA A 150 6.18 -7.73 -15.27
N GLU A 151 7.44 -7.27 -15.24
CA GLU A 151 7.99 -6.26 -16.16
C GLU A 151 8.02 -6.77 -17.62
N ALA A 152 8.31 -8.05 -17.84
CA ALA A 152 8.26 -8.65 -19.17
C ALA A 152 6.84 -8.70 -19.76
N ASN A 153 5.80 -8.64 -18.91
CA ASN A 153 4.40 -8.84 -19.28
C ASN A 153 3.55 -7.57 -19.06
N HIS A 154 4.12 -6.38 -19.29
CA HIS A 154 3.35 -5.14 -19.23
C HIS A 154 2.07 -5.16 -20.11
N PRO A 155 0.96 -4.56 -19.65
CA PRO A 155 0.80 -3.69 -18.48
C PRO A 155 0.47 -4.45 -17.17
N PHE A 156 0.87 -5.71 -17.01
CA PHE A 156 0.76 -6.41 -15.73
C PHE A 156 1.51 -5.64 -14.63
N GLU A 157 0.88 -5.48 -13.48
CA GLU A 157 1.47 -4.89 -12.27
C GLU A 157 1.26 -5.87 -11.11
N VAL A 158 2.24 -5.93 -10.23
CA VAL A 158 2.29 -6.84 -9.10
C VAL A 158 2.57 -6.07 -7.82
N THR A 159 1.87 -6.42 -6.74
CA THR A 159 2.21 -5.97 -5.40
C THR A 159 2.76 -7.15 -4.61
N GLU A 160 3.98 -7.06 -4.12
CA GLU A 160 4.54 -8.06 -3.21
C GLU A 160 3.90 -7.94 -1.83
N VAL A 161 3.24 -8.99 -1.38
CA VAL A 161 2.66 -9.07 -0.03
C VAL A 161 3.44 -10.11 0.77
N HIS A 162 4.34 -9.66 1.63
CA HIS A 162 5.30 -10.56 2.27
C HIS A 162 4.64 -11.32 3.43
N THR A 163 4.65 -12.65 3.36
CA THR A 163 4.19 -13.51 4.47
C THR A 163 5.24 -14.49 4.96
N CYS A 164 6.33 -14.67 4.20
CA CYS A 164 7.41 -15.62 4.52
C CYS A 164 8.79 -15.11 4.09
N ARG A 165 9.01 -13.80 3.99
CA ARG A 165 10.25 -13.27 3.42
C ARG A 165 11.44 -13.67 4.30
N SER A 166 12.41 -14.33 3.67
CA SER A 166 13.74 -14.54 4.22
C SER A 166 14.73 -14.43 3.08
N LEU A 167 15.75 -13.60 3.24
CA LEU A 167 16.84 -13.51 2.27
C LEU A 167 17.88 -14.62 2.39
N GLU A 168 17.80 -15.41 3.45
CA GLU A 168 18.66 -16.56 3.64
C GLU A 168 17.83 -17.80 3.29
N PRO A 169 18.02 -18.41 2.09
CA PRO A 169 17.23 -19.58 1.69
C PRO A 169 17.39 -20.77 2.66
N ALA A 170 18.48 -20.80 3.43
CA ALA A 170 18.71 -21.79 4.49
C ALA A 170 17.70 -21.67 5.66
N LYS A 171 17.12 -20.49 5.87
CA LYS A 171 16.05 -20.25 6.86
C LYS A 171 14.67 -20.66 6.35
N VAL A 172 14.56 -21.06 5.09
CA VAL A 172 13.35 -21.62 4.47
C VAL A 172 13.77 -22.84 3.64
N PRO A 173 14.28 -23.89 4.28
CA PRO A 173 14.82 -25.05 3.58
C PRO A 173 13.71 -25.82 2.87
N PHE A 174 14.07 -26.48 1.76
CA PHE A 174 13.24 -27.54 1.21
C PHE A 174 13.27 -28.75 2.17
N PRO A 175 12.13 -29.42 2.43
CA PRO A 175 12.12 -30.73 3.07
C PRO A 175 13.05 -31.73 2.36
N ASP A 176 13.67 -32.63 3.13
CA ASP A 176 14.50 -33.68 2.55
C ASP A 176 13.63 -34.68 1.78
N ALA A 177 13.96 -34.91 0.50
CA ALA A 177 13.26 -35.82 -0.38
C ALA A 177 13.18 -37.26 0.16
N SER A 178 14.20 -37.70 0.90
CA SER A 178 14.29 -39.06 1.44
C SER A 178 13.36 -39.30 2.63
N THR A 179 12.98 -38.24 3.33
CA THR A 179 12.09 -38.29 4.50
C THR A 179 10.75 -37.61 4.26
N ALA A 180 10.52 -37.08 3.06
CA ALA A 180 9.28 -36.42 2.70
C ALA A 180 8.07 -37.34 2.88
N THR A 181 6.95 -36.75 3.29
CA THR A 181 5.68 -37.44 3.54
C THR A 181 4.53 -36.81 2.76
N GLY A 182 3.35 -37.45 2.83
CA GLY A 182 2.10 -36.90 2.28
C GLY A 182 2.16 -36.61 0.78
N LEU A 183 1.57 -35.47 0.38
CA LEU A 183 1.46 -35.05 -1.02
C LEU A 183 2.82 -34.73 -1.65
N LEU A 184 3.82 -34.28 -0.88
CA LEU A 184 5.17 -34.10 -1.43
C LEU A 184 5.77 -35.44 -1.84
N LYS A 185 5.64 -36.46 -0.99
CA LYS A 185 6.10 -37.81 -1.33
C LYS A 185 5.43 -38.35 -2.59
N ASP A 186 4.12 -38.13 -2.76
CA ASP A 186 3.40 -38.53 -3.97
C ASP A 186 4.00 -37.89 -5.24
N ILE A 187 4.33 -36.59 -5.18
CA ILE A 187 4.98 -35.86 -6.28
C ILE A 187 6.35 -36.45 -6.60
N LEU A 188 7.15 -36.75 -5.57
CA LEU A 188 8.51 -37.28 -5.71
C LEU A 188 8.51 -38.70 -6.29
N ASP A 189 7.57 -39.55 -5.86
CA ASP A 189 7.44 -40.93 -6.33
C ASP A 189 6.92 -40.98 -7.78
N LYS A 190 5.95 -40.12 -8.13
CA LYS A 190 5.32 -40.10 -9.46
C LYS A 190 6.01 -39.16 -10.45
N LYS A 191 6.98 -38.36 -9.97
CA LYS A 191 7.66 -37.30 -10.73
C LYS A 191 6.68 -36.34 -11.39
N ARG A 192 5.63 -35.97 -10.64
CA ARG A 192 4.55 -35.14 -11.19
C ARG A 192 3.88 -34.25 -10.16
N LEU A 193 3.94 -32.95 -10.40
CA LEU A 193 3.20 -31.93 -9.67
C LEU A 193 1.93 -31.56 -10.43
N ARG A 194 0.81 -32.09 -9.98
CA ARG A 194 -0.54 -31.76 -10.46
C ARG A 194 -1.07 -30.49 -9.79
N VAL A 195 -1.43 -29.48 -10.59
CA VAL A 195 -2.00 -28.21 -10.14
C VAL A 195 -3.39 -27.98 -10.70
N LEU A 196 -4.32 -27.48 -9.88
CA LEU A 196 -5.65 -27.09 -10.33
C LEU A 196 -5.57 -25.76 -11.09
N ALA A 197 -6.04 -25.76 -12.33
CA ALA A 197 -6.10 -24.57 -13.17
C ALA A 197 -7.55 -24.25 -13.58
N TYR A 198 -7.87 -22.97 -13.69
CA TYR A 198 -9.18 -22.49 -14.14
C TYR A 198 -9.38 -22.73 -15.63
N GLY A 199 -10.51 -23.32 -16.01
CA GLY A 199 -10.90 -23.54 -17.40
C GLY A 199 -11.38 -24.96 -17.66
N THR A 200 -11.38 -25.39 -18.91
CA THR A 200 -11.60 -26.80 -19.28
C THR A 200 -10.56 -27.21 -20.32
N PRO A 201 -10.32 -28.51 -20.55
CA PRO A 201 -9.41 -28.94 -21.62
C PRO A 201 -9.78 -28.38 -23.00
N ALA A 202 -11.08 -28.14 -23.27
CA ALA A 202 -11.59 -27.60 -24.52
C ALA A 202 -11.69 -26.06 -24.56
N ASN A 203 -11.63 -25.40 -23.41
CA ASN A 203 -11.77 -23.94 -23.29
C ASN A 203 -10.86 -23.46 -22.17
N LYS A 204 -9.60 -23.22 -22.53
CA LYS A 204 -8.57 -22.71 -21.62
C LYS A 204 -8.62 -21.17 -21.65
N PRO A 205 -8.35 -20.49 -20.54
CA PRO A 205 -8.45 -19.03 -20.49
C PRO A 205 -7.36 -18.33 -21.31
N ASP A 206 -7.73 -17.24 -21.99
CA ASP A 206 -6.83 -16.21 -22.49
C ASP A 206 -7.11 -14.88 -21.75
N TRP A 207 -6.29 -14.60 -20.75
CA TRP A 207 -6.30 -13.35 -19.99
C TRP A 207 -5.26 -12.35 -20.50
N LYS A 208 -4.83 -12.50 -21.77
CA LYS A 208 -3.82 -11.65 -22.40
C LYS A 208 -2.49 -11.73 -21.63
N GLN A 209 -1.90 -10.58 -21.26
CA GLN A 209 -0.61 -10.51 -20.59
C GLN A 209 -0.56 -11.25 -19.24
N ASP A 210 -1.71 -11.40 -18.55
CA ASP A 210 -1.78 -12.15 -17.29
C ASP A 210 -1.53 -13.64 -17.52
N GLY A 211 -1.97 -14.18 -18.67
CA GLY A 211 -1.77 -15.58 -19.02
C GLY A 211 -2.66 -16.02 -20.18
N ASN A 212 -2.04 -16.47 -21.27
CA ASN A 212 -2.70 -17.17 -22.36
C ASN A 212 -2.36 -18.67 -22.28
N TYR A 213 -3.39 -19.46 -21.94
CA TYR A 213 -3.29 -20.91 -21.79
C TYR A 213 -3.83 -21.68 -23.00
N GLU A 214 -4.31 -21.01 -24.03
CA GLU A 214 -4.75 -21.63 -25.29
C GLU A 214 -3.57 -22.16 -26.11
N VAL A 215 -2.37 -21.60 -25.90
CA VAL A 215 -1.11 -22.00 -26.53
C VAL A 215 -0.30 -22.98 -25.67
N ASP A 216 0.62 -23.72 -26.30
CA ASP A 216 1.52 -24.68 -25.64
C ASP A 216 2.98 -24.48 -26.12
N PRO A 217 3.91 -24.07 -25.24
CA PRO A 217 3.72 -23.77 -23.82
C PRO A 217 2.84 -22.52 -23.59
N PRO A 218 2.07 -22.45 -22.49
CA PRO A 218 1.35 -21.24 -22.11
C PRO A 218 2.29 -20.05 -21.92
N VAL A 219 1.82 -18.84 -22.22
CA VAL A 219 2.60 -17.59 -22.18
C VAL A 219 1.92 -16.53 -21.32
N GLY A 220 2.66 -15.49 -20.91
CA GLY A 220 2.15 -14.45 -20.01
C GLY A 220 2.66 -14.61 -18.59
N PHE A 221 2.26 -13.69 -17.71
CA PHE A 221 2.79 -13.60 -16.34
C PHE A 221 2.65 -14.91 -15.55
N TRP A 222 1.43 -15.46 -15.42
CA TRP A 222 1.21 -16.62 -14.56
C TRP A 222 1.93 -17.89 -15.04
N PRO A 223 1.89 -18.26 -16.34
CA PRO A 223 2.72 -19.34 -16.85
C PRO A 223 4.22 -19.15 -16.63
N GLU A 224 4.75 -17.96 -16.90
CA GLU A 224 6.19 -17.67 -16.77
C GLU A 224 6.63 -17.65 -15.30
N TYR A 225 5.80 -17.14 -14.39
CA TYR A 225 6.01 -17.26 -12.95
C TYR A 225 6.08 -18.73 -12.53
N MET A 226 5.16 -19.57 -13.02
CA MET A 226 5.19 -21.01 -12.75
C MET A 226 6.43 -21.70 -13.31
N VAL A 227 6.99 -21.22 -14.42
CA VAL A 227 8.28 -21.72 -14.93
C VAL A 227 9.41 -21.39 -13.96
N ALA A 228 9.47 -20.15 -13.44
CA ALA A 228 10.48 -19.75 -12.45
C ALA A 228 10.32 -20.53 -11.12
N PHE A 229 9.09 -20.66 -10.63
CA PHE A 229 8.76 -21.49 -9.46
C PHE A 229 9.20 -22.96 -9.66
N MET A 230 8.88 -23.54 -10.82
CA MET A 230 9.26 -24.93 -11.12
C MET A 230 10.76 -25.12 -11.28
N ALA A 231 11.51 -24.09 -11.70
CA ALA A 231 12.96 -24.16 -11.75
C ALA A 231 13.55 -24.37 -10.34
N GLU A 232 13.09 -23.59 -9.35
CA GLU A 232 13.50 -23.74 -7.94
C GLU A 232 13.08 -25.11 -7.37
N PHE A 233 11.83 -25.53 -7.63
CA PHE A 233 11.32 -26.83 -7.16
C PHE A 233 12.09 -28.01 -7.76
N ARG A 234 12.42 -27.96 -9.05
CA ARG A 234 13.19 -29.00 -9.76
C ARG A 234 14.66 -29.00 -9.37
N ALA A 235 15.24 -27.83 -9.08
CA ALA A 235 16.60 -27.75 -8.57
C ALA A 235 16.74 -28.48 -7.23
N ALA A 236 15.70 -28.47 -6.39
CA ALA A 236 15.67 -29.19 -5.13
C ALA A 236 15.42 -30.71 -5.27
N TYR A 237 14.53 -31.13 -6.18
CA TYR A 237 13.98 -32.50 -6.18
C TYR A 237 14.20 -33.32 -7.46
N GLY A 238 14.74 -32.71 -8.51
CA GLY A 238 15.01 -33.36 -9.80
C GLY A 238 14.31 -32.68 -10.98
N ASN A 239 15.04 -32.56 -12.09
CA ASN A 239 14.54 -31.96 -13.34
C ASN A 239 13.50 -32.82 -14.08
N ASP A 240 13.30 -34.07 -13.65
CA ASP A 240 12.35 -35.02 -14.21
C ASP A 240 10.90 -34.79 -13.74
N ILE A 241 10.68 -33.95 -12.71
CA ILE A 241 9.33 -33.63 -12.22
C ILE A 241 8.55 -32.80 -13.24
N GLN A 242 7.43 -33.33 -13.70
CA GLN A 242 6.54 -32.65 -14.66
C GLN A 242 5.47 -31.81 -13.95
N LEU A 243 5.12 -30.67 -14.54
CA LEU A 243 3.96 -29.87 -14.12
C LEU A 243 2.74 -30.32 -14.95
N GLU A 244 1.69 -30.81 -14.29
CA GLU A 244 0.41 -31.19 -14.92
C GLU A 244 -0.67 -30.21 -14.47
N ARG A 245 -1.30 -29.51 -15.42
CA ARG A 245 -2.47 -28.65 -15.14
C ARG A 245 -3.76 -29.46 -15.29
N VAL A 246 -4.55 -29.50 -14.22
CA VAL A 246 -5.88 -30.11 -14.19
C VAL A 246 -6.92 -28.99 -14.32
N TRP A 247 -7.60 -28.94 -15.47
CA TRP A 247 -8.48 -27.83 -15.87
C TRP A 247 -9.91 -28.00 -15.36
N MET A 248 -10.41 -27.07 -14.53
CA MET A 248 -11.81 -27.04 -14.07
C MET A 248 -12.37 -25.62 -13.91
N THR A 249 -13.67 -25.44 -14.19
CA THR A 249 -14.38 -24.16 -14.04
C THR A 249 -15.11 -24.02 -12.70
N ALA A 250 -15.66 -25.12 -12.15
CA ALA A 250 -16.37 -25.15 -10.87
C ALA A 250 -16.06 -26.44 -10.09
N GLY A 251 -16.13 -26.38 -8.76
CA GLY A 251 -15.95 -27.54 -7.86
C GLY A 251 -14.53 -28.12 -7.78
N GLY A 252 -13.55 -27.54 -8.49
CA GLY A 252 -12.18 -28.06 -8.51
C GLY A 252 -11.44 -27.94 -7.18
N THR A 253 -11.86 -27.04 -6.29
CA THR A 253 -11.27 -26.89 -4.95
C THR A 253 -11.47 -28.15 -4.10
N ASP A 254 -12.53 -28.91 -4.32
CA ASP A 254 -12.83 -30.12 -3.54
C ASP A 254 -11.79 -31.21 -3.82
N MET A 255 -11.27 -31.24 -5.05
CA MET A 255 -10.17 -32.13 -5.43
C MET A 255 -8.83 -31.74 -4.81
N VAL A 256 -8.65 -30.45 -4.49
CA VAL A 256 -7.51 -29.99 -3.71
C VAL A 256 -7.70 -30.38 -2.25
N LEU A 257 -8.90 -30.20 -1.69
CA LEU A 257 -9.21 -30.54 -0.30
C LEU A 257 -9.12 -32.02 0.03
N ASN A 258 -9.39 -32.90 -0.94
CA ASN A 258 -9.26 -34.35 -0.76
C ASN A 258 -7.88 -34.90 -1.18
N GLY A 259 -6.95 -34.04 -1.61
CA GLY A 259 -5.59 -34.42 -2.00
C GLY A 259 -5.47 -35.10 -3.38
N SER A 260 -6.54 -35.19 -4.16
CA SER A 260 -6.49 -35.73 -5.54
C SER A 260 -5.66 -34.85 -6.48
N ILE A 261 -5.60 -33.55 -6.19
CA ILE A 261 -4.72 -32.57 -6.82
C ILE A 261 -3.86 -31.96 -5.70
N HIS A 262 -2.56 -31.81 -5.93
CA HIS A 262 -1.64 -31.43 -4.86
C HIS A 262 -1.85 -29.97 -4.39
N MET A 263 -2.09 -29.06 -5.33
CA MET A 263 -2.31 -27.65 -5.05
C MET A 263 -3.04 -26.95 -6.19
N THR A 264 -3.46 -25.70 -6.00
CA THR A 264 -3.94 -24.84 -7.10
C THR A 264 -2.79 -24.22 -7.89
N GLU A 265 -3.08 -23.59 -9.02
CA GLU A 265 -2.26 -22.49 -9.55
C GLU A 265 -2.23 -21.31 -8.55
N PRO A 266 -1.20 -20.44 -8.58
CA PRO A 266 -1.07 -19.37 -7.60
C PRO A 266 -2.03 -18.20 -7.83
N TYR A 267 -2.63 -18.08 -9.02
CA TYR A 267 -3.59 -17.00 -9.35
C TYR A 267 -4.95 -17.12 -8.64
N TYR A 268 -5.18 -18.18 -7.86
CA TYR A 268 -6.39 -18.30 -7.07
C TYR A 268 -6.41 -17.27 -5.94
N ILE A 269 -7.57 -16.63 -5.76
CA ILE A 269 -7.79 -15.57 -4.76
C ILE A 269 -7.71 -16.15 -3.35
N TYR A 270 -6.92 -15.52 -2.48
CA TYR A 270 -6.79 -15.90 -1.08
C TYR A 270 -8.12 -15.71 -0.32
N GLU A 271 -8.75 -14.54 -0.46
CA GLU A 271 -9.98 -14.13 0.27
C GLU A 271 -11.29 -14.71 -0.27
N SER A 272 -11.34 -16.00 -0.60
CA SER A 272 -12.54 -16.64 -1.15
C SER A 272 -13.30 -17.48 -0.13
N LEU A 273 -14.57 -17.78 -0.46
CA LEU A 273 -15.40 -18.72 0.29
C LEU A 273 -15.33 -20.12 -0.33
N HIS A 274 -15.51 -21.14 0.51
CA HIS A 274 -15.81 -22.52 0.13
C HIS A 274 -16.94 -23.02 1.04
N ASP A 275 -18.00 -23.56 0.43
CA ASP A 275 -19.22 -23.99 1.10
C ASP A 275 -19.80 -22.95 2.05
N GLY A 276 -19.79 -21.68 1.63
CA GLY A 276 -20.33 -20.55 2.39
C GLY A 276 -19.48 -20.10 3.59
N SER A 277 -18.28 -20.66 3.77
CA SER A 277 -17.33 -20.31 4.84
C SER A 277 -15.99 -19.82 4.27
N LEU A 278 -15.17 -19.15 5.07
CA LEU A 278 -13.84 -18.70 4.64
C LEU A 278 -12.97 -19.88 4.22
N LYS A 279 -12.36 -19.83 3.02
CA LYS A 279 -11.38 -20.86 2.60
C LYS A 279 -10.21 -20.99 3.56
N LYS A 280 -9.83 -19.91 4.23
CA LYS A 280 -8.82 -19.93 5.31
C LYS A 280 -9.08 -21.02 6.36
N TRP A 281 -10.34 -21.37 6.61
CA TRP A 281 -10.71 -22.38 7.61
C TRP A 281 -10.73 -23.81 7.07
N SER A 282 -10.69 -24.00 5.75
CA SER A 282 -10.76 -25.32 5.10
C SER A 282 -9.51 -25.67 4.30
N HIS A 283 -8.73 -24.69 3.86
CA HIS A 283 -7.56 -24.88 3.01
C HIS A 283 -6.28 -24.47 3.74
N LYS A 284 -5.19 -25.13 3.38
CA LYS A 284 -3.84 -24.66 3.70
C LYS A 284 -3.35 -23.75 2.58
N PHE A 285 -2.66 -22.67 2.93
CA PHE A 285 -2.14 -21.71 1.96
C PHE A 285 -0.63 -21.67 2.03
N SER A 286 0.04 -21.55 0.88
CA SER A 286 1.46 -21.18 0.83
C SER A 286 1.69 -19.76 1.36
N CYS A 287 2.93 -19.31 1.32
CA CYS A 287 3.26 -17.89 1.26
C CYS A 287 2.46 -17.21 0.14
N ILE A 288 2.00 -15.99 0.41
CA ILE A 288 1.42 -15.14 -0.61
C ILE A 288 2.48 -14.87 -1.67
N VAL A 289 2.12 -15.18 -2.92
CA VAL A 289 2.96 -14.97 -4.11
C VAL A 289 2.92 -13.49 -4.49
N MET A 290 1.73 -12.92 -4.54
CA MET A 290 1.52 -11.51 -4.84
C MET A 290 0.14 -11.06 -4.41
N GLY A 291 -0.16 -9.78 -4.54
CA GLY A 291 -1.51 -9.25 -4.57
C GLY A 291 -1.74 -8.35 -5.78
N TYR A 292 -3.00 -8.25 -6.18
CA TYR A 292 -3.44 -7.21 -7.12
C TYR A 292 -3.88 -5.98 -6.32
N GLU A 293 -3.23 -4.85 -6.55
CA GLU A 293 -3.79 -3.56 -6.16
C GLU A 293 -5.04 -3.29 -7.02
N GLN A 294 -6.14 -2.92 -6.38
CA GLN A 294 -7.29 -2.37 -7.09
C GLN A 294 -7.04 -0.86 -7.30
N GLN A 295 -7.28 -0.34 -8.49
CA GLN A 295 -7.10 1.08 -8.79
C GLN A 295 -8.42 1.71 -9.20
N PHE A 296 -8.70 2.87 -8.61
CA PHE A 296 -9.75 3.76 -9.11
C PHE A 296 -9.21 4.54 -10.30
N PHE A 297 -10.08 4.82 -11.26
CA PHE A 297 -9.75 5.71 -12.35
C PHE A 297 -10.92 6.56 -12.80
N SER A 298 -10.61 7.79 -13.19
CA SER A 298 -11.56 8.74 -13.75
C SER A 298 -11.02 9.31 -15.06
N LYS A 299 -11.91 9.93 -15.84
CA LYS A 299 -11.50 10.64 -17.05
C LYS A 299 -10.47 11.71 -16.70
N ARG A 300 -9.38 11.76 -17.48
CA ARG A 300 -8.37 12.81 -17.34
C ARG A 300 -8.91 14.09 -17.98
N HIS A 301 -9.11 15.13 -17.19
CA HIS A 301 -9.39 16.46 -17.74
C HIS A 301 -8.09 17.09 -18.22
N ALA A 302 -8.08 17.62 -19.44
CA ALA A 302 -6.96 18.43 -19.91
C ALA A 302 -6.81 19.63 -18.97
N LYS A 303 -5.62 19.78 -18.36
CA LYS A 303 -5.33 20.95 -17.53
C LYS A 303 -5.28 22.15 -18.46
N VAL A 304 -6.33 22.98 -18.45
CA VAL A 304 -6.32 24.26 -19.17
C VAL A 304 -5.36 25.18 -18.41
N ILE A 305 -4.16 25.32 -18.96
CA ILE A 305 -3.23 26.36 -18.52
C ILE A 305 -3.72 27.65 -19.19
N THR A 306 -4.34 28.53 -18.41
CA THR A 306 -4.68 29.87 -18.88
C THR A 306 -3.45 30.76 -18.72
N ASP A 307 -2.71 30.95 -19.81
CA ASP A 307 -1.60 31.88 -19.86
C ASP A 307 -2.13 33.33 -19.96
N ALA A 308 -1.85 34.13 -18.93
CA ALA A 308 -1.92 35.59 -19.03
C ALA A 308 -0.52 36.09 -19.43
N VAL A 309 -0.40 36.59 -20.66
CA VAL A 309 0.86 37.14 -21.20
C VAL A 309 0.87 38.66 -21.03
N THR A 310 1.84 39.17 -20.28
CA THR A 310 2.45 40.50 -20.49
C THR A 310 3.98 40.41 -20.31
N SER A 311 4.72 41.46 -20.68
CA SER A 311 6.07 41.46 -21.28
C SER A 311 7.30 41.18 -20.38
N ASP A 312 7.23 40.21 -19.45
CA ASP A 312 8.38 39.54 -18.79
C ASP A 312 8.67 38.14 -19.40
N ALA A 313 8.22 37.92 -20.64
CA ALA A 313 8.00 36.60 -21.23
C ALA A 313 9.27 35.75 -21.45
N GLN A 314 10.43 36.36 -21.72
CA GLN A 314 11.67 35.59 -21.95
C GLN A 314 12.25 35.05 -20.65
N CYS A 315 12.25 35.85 -19.58
CA CYS A 315 12.67 35.41 -18.26
C CYS A 315 11.72 34.32 -17.73
N ALA A 316 10.42 34.58 -17.79
CA ALA A 316 9.40 33.63 -17.36
C ALA A 316 9.52 32.31 -18.15
N ALA A 317 9.73 32.37 -19.47
CA ALA A 317 9.95 31.16 -20.29
C ALA A 317 11.26 30.43 -19.95
N ALA A 318 12.35 31.14 -19.67
CA ALA A 318 13.62 30.53 -19.30
C ALA A 318 13.57 29.88 -17.91
N LEU A 319 12.97 30.56 -16.93
CA LEU A 319 12.74 30.03 -15.59
C LEU A 319 11.79 28.84 -15.66
N LYS A 320 10.71 28.94 -16.44
CA LYS A 320 9.76 27.85 -16.69
C LYS A 320 10.45 26.64 -17.33
N THR A 321 11.28 26.85 -18.34
CA THR A 321 12.09 25.79 -18.95
C THR A 321 13.02 25.13 -17.94
N CYS A 322 13.59 25.91 -17.01
CA CYS A 322 14.46 25.39 -15.97
C CYS A 322 13.69 24.60 -14.90
N GLU A 323 12.54 25.12 -14.45
CA GLU A 323 11.59 24.42 -13.59
C GLU A 323 11.14 23.10 -14.23
N ASP A 324 10.79 23.10 -15.52
CA ASP A 324 10.38 21.91 -16.24
C ASP A 324 11.51 20.89 -16.32
N LYS A 325 12.76 21.32 -16.59
CA LYS A 325 13.95 20.45 -16.51
C LYS A 325 14.16 19.87 -15.12
N ARG A 326 13.97 20.66 -14.07
CA ARG A 326 14.08 20.19 -12.68
C ARG A 326 12.97 19.21 -12.35
N LEU A 327 11.75 19.49 -12.78
CA LEU A 327 10.62 18.58 -12.61
C LEU A 327 10.85 17.25 -13.34
N MET A 328 11.44 17.28 -14.54
CA MET A 328 11.86 16.07 -15.27
C MET A 328 13.03 15.34 -14.61
N SER A 329 13.80 16.00 -13.75
CA SER A 329 14.89 15.36 -12.98
C SER A 329 14.42 14.70 -11.69
N ARG A 330 13.15 14.93 -11.31
CA ARG A 330 12.51 14.36 -10.12
C ARG A 330 12.46 12.84 -10.25
N ILE A 331 12.79 12.15 -9.16
CA ILE A 331 12.60 10.71 -9.06
C ILE A 331 11.17 10.46 -8.58
N THR A 332 10.33 9.93 -9.46
CA THR A 332 8.90 9.68 -9.23
C THR A 332 8.53 8.20 -9.30
N SER A 333 9.43 7.35 -9.79
CA SER A 333 9.25 5.90 -9.85
C SER A 333 10.52 5.14 -9.48
N ARG A 334 10.36 3.84 -9.24
CA ARG A 334 11.46 2.90 -9.00
C ARG A 334 12.37 2.78 -10.22
N GLU A 335 11.82 2.77 -11.42
CA GLU A 335 12.56 2.68 -12.68
C GLU A 335 13.45 3.92 -12.86
N GLU A 336 12.91 5.11 -12.57
CA GLU A 336 13.69 6.35 -12.57
C GLU A 336 14.77 6.33 -11.49
N LEU A 337 14.46 5.85 -10.28
CA LEU A 337 15.43 5.69 -9.20
C LEU A 337 16.60 4.79 -9.62
N ASN A 338 16.31 3.60 -10.13
CA ASN A 338 17.30 2.65 -10.59
C ASN A 338 18.12 3.24 -11.74
N SER A 339 17.49 3.89 -12.72
CA SER A 339 18.18 4.58 -13.82
C SER A 339 19.15 5.66 -13.32
N LYS A 340 18.76 6.45 -12.32
CA LYS A 340 19.62 7.48 -11.70
C LYS A 340 20.77 6.90 -10.87
N ILE A 341 20.58 5.73 -10.27
CA ILE A 341 21.65 5.00 -9.57
C ILE A 341 22.62 4.39 -10.58
N GLU A 342 22.13 3.82 -11.67
CA GLU A 342 22.95 3.22 -12.72
C GLU A 342 23.83 4.24 -13.45
N SER A 343 23.29 5.43 -13.70
CA SER A 343 23.95 6.51 -14.45
C SER A 343 24.63 7.58 -13.59
N GLY A 344 24.39 7.59 -12.27
CA GLY A 344 24.82 8.67 -11.37
C GLY A 344 25.99 8.31 -10.46
N GLY A 345 26.65 9.33 -9.91
CA GLY A 345 27.79 9.14 -8.99
C GLY A 345 27.41 8.84 -7.53
N ASN A 346 26.19 9.17 -7.10
CA ASN A 346 25.68 8.80 -5.76
C ASN A 346 24.74 7.59 -5.90
N VAL A 347 25.25 6.42 -5.50
CA VAL A 347 24.58 5.12 -5.48
C VAL A 347 24.04 4.74 -4.09
N LYS A 348 24.20 5.63 -3.10
CA LYS A 348 23.79 5.37 -1.71
C LYS A 348 22.30 5.56 -1.51
N MET A 349 21.67 4.63 -0.80
CA MET A 349 20.27 4.72 -0.38
C MET A 349 20.12 4.55 1.13
N GLY A 350 19.23 5.32 1.74
CA GLY A 350 19.00 5.30 3.18
C GLY A 350 17.93 4.30 3.62
N PHE A 351 18.16 3.62 4.74
CA PHE A 351 17.21 2.68 5.36
C PHE A 351 17.24 2.80 6.89
N LEU A 352 16.14 2.50 7.60
CA LEU A 352 16.10 2.50 9.07
C LEU A 352 16.63 1.20 9.69
N SER A 353 16.76 0.15 8.91
CA SER A 353 17.28 -1.13 9.34
C SER A 353 17.78 -1.93 8.16
N GLN A 354 18.65 -2.91 8.42
CA GLN A 354 19.02 -3.88 7.40
C GLN A 354 17.78 -4.59 6.85
N ALA A 355 16.82 -4.96 7.70
CA ALA A 355 15.58 -5.59 7.28
C ALA A 355 14.79 -4.75 6.26
N ASN A 356 14.80 -3.43 6.36
CA ASN A 356 14.14 -2.54 5.39
C ASN A 356 14.85 -2.50 4.03
N PHE A 357 16.17 -2.57 3.98
CA PHE A 357 16.87 -2.72 2.70
C PHE A 357 16.60 -4.09 2.08
N LEU A 358 16.74 -5.12 2.92
CA LEU A 358 16.52 -6.49 2.52
C LEU A 358 15.09 -6.76 2.05
N SER A 359 14.09 -5.96 2.46
CA SER A 359 12.71 -6.09 1.99
C SER A 359 12.48 -5.56 0.57
N VAL A 360 13.42 -4.82 -0.03
CA VAL A 360 13.28 -4.26 -1.38
C VAL A 360 14.49 -4.49 -2.29
N GLN A 361 15.55 -5.14 -1.80
CA GLN A 361 16.82 -5.27 -2.51
C GLN A 361 16.66 -5.87 -3.93
N SER A 362 15.80 -6.87 -4.10
CA SER A 362 15.52 -7.51 -5.41
C SER A 362 14.91 -6.56 -6.45
N MET A 363 14.35 -5.44 -6.01
CA MET A 363 13.71 -4.42 -6.85
C MET A 363 14.64 -3.24 -7.16
N LEU A 364 15.81 -3.21 -6.53
CA LEU A 364 16.78 -2.13 -6.65
C LEU A 364 17.91 -2.51 -7.60
N SER A 365 18.55 -1.51 -8.19
CA SER A 365 19.82 -1.67 -8.91
C SER A 365 20.82 -2.41 -8.02
N THR A 366 21.57 -3.34 -8.63
CA THR A 366 22.65 -4.07 -7.95
C THR A 366 23.81 -3.18 -7.50
N LYS A 367 23.88 -1.93 -7.99
CA LYS A 367 24.85 -0.91 -7.57
C LYS A 367 24.46 -0.19 -6.27
N VAL A 368 23.25 -0.39 -5.76
CA VAL A 368 22.80 0.31 -4.55
C VAL A 368 23.70 -0.02 -3.36
N GLU A 369 24.21 1.03 -2.71
CA GLU A 369 24.91 0.95 -1.43
C GLU A 369 23.95 1.33 -0.29
N PRO A 370 23.49 0.38 0.54
CA PRO A 370 22.59 0.69 1.65
C PRO A 370 23.34 1.42 2.77
N VAL A 371 22.71 2.49 3.29
CA VAL A 371 23.17 3.24 4.47
C VAL A 371 22.10 3.16 5.54
N ILE A 372 22.46 2.61 6.71
CA ILE A 372 21.51 2.39 7.81
C ILE A 372 21.54 3.57 8.78
N PHE A 373 20.36 4.10 9.09
CA PHE A 373 20.14 5.21 10.02
C PHE A 373 19.36 4.74 11.24
N LEU A 374 19.62 5.36 12.40
CA LEU A 374 19.00 4.96 13.67
C LEU A 374 17.67 5.66 13.94
N SER A 375 17.34 6.70 13.16
CA SER A 375 16.07 7.41 13.30
C SER A 375 15.60 7.99 11.97
N THR A 376 14.28 8.21 11.88
CA THR A 376 13.64 8.86 10.74
C THR A 376 14.17 10.28 10.50
N GLY A 377 14.52 11.01 11.56
CA GLY A 377 15.12 12.35 11.44
C GLY A 377 16.45 12.34 10.70
N GLN A 378 17.37 11.43 11.09
CA GLN A 378 18.65 11.26 10.40
C GLN A 378 18.48 10.84 8.94
N LEU A 379 17.49 9.98 8.68
CA LEU A 379 17.16 9.53 7.33
C LEU A 379 16.68 10.69 6.45
N TYR A 380 15.81 11.58 6.97
CA TYR A 380 15.35 12.76 6.25
C TYR A 380 16.48 13.75 5.97
N GLU A 381 17.31 14.05 6.98
CA GLU A 381 18.47 14.92 6.83
C GLU A 381 19.43 14.38 5.77
N ALA A 382 19.65 13.07 5.73
CA ALA A 382 20.52 12.42 4.77
C ALA A 382 20.03 12.54 3.32
N VAL A 383 18.71 12.52 3.10
CA VAL A 383 18.12 12.78 1.77
C VAL A 383 18.20 14.26 1.42
N VAL A 384 17.92 15.15 2.37
CA VAL A 384 17.95 16.61 2.16
C VAL A 384 19.35 17.11 1.83
N ASN A 385 20.37 16.63 2.53
CA ASN A 385 21.76 17.03 2.29
C ASN A 385 22.43 16.28 1.12
N GLY A 386 21.72 15.34 0.49
CA GLY A 386 22.20 14.57 -0.65
C GLY A 386 23.24 13.50 -0.32
N SER A 387 23.46 13.17 0.95
CA SER A 387 24.36 12.07 1.36
C SER A 387 23.84 10.70 0.89
N VAL A 388 22.52 10.55 0.78
CA VAL A 388 21.88 9.44 0.07
C VAL A 388 20.97 9.99 -1.04
N ARG A 389 20.81 9.24 -2.11
CA ARG A 389 20.01 9.64 -3.27
C ARG A 389 18.51 9.61 -2.99
N ALA A 390 18.10 8.58 -2.27
CA ALA A 390 16.74 8.30 -1.86
C ALA A 390 16.78 7.44 -0.59
N ALA A 391 15.63 7.28 0.05
CA ALA A 391 15.51 6.43 1.23
C ALA A 391 14.18 5.67 1.22
N LEU A 392 14.08 4.64 2.07
CA LEU A 392 12.88 3.86 2.28
C LEU A 392 12.32 4.08 3.69
N ILE A 393 11.01 4.21 3.80
CA ILE A 393 10.28 4.23 5.06
C ILE A 393 9.00 3.37 4.97
N SER A 394 8.60 2.74 6.07
CA SER A 394 7.27 2.14 6.20
C SER A 394 6.28 3.23 6.61
N GLY A 395 5.24 3.47 5.79
CA GLY A 395 4.34 4.61 5.96
C GLY A 395 4.70 5.80 5.06
N VAL A 396 4.13 6.98 5.33
CA VAL A 396 4.29 8.15 4.44
C VAL A 396 5.21 9.20 5.02
N PRO A 397 6.33 9.52 4.32
CA PRO A 397 7.17 10.63 4.70
C PRO A 397 6.54 11.97 4.32
N ASP A 398 7.13 13.05 4.81
CA ASP A 398 6.67 14.41 4.56
C ASP A 398 6.57 14.72 3.05
N ARG A 399 5.34 14.76 2.53
CA ARG A 399 5.06 15.03 1.12
C ARG A 399 5.29 16.48 0.73
N THR A 400 5.59 17.40 1.66
CA THR A 400 5.93 18.78 1.30
C THR A 400 7.31 18.83 0.65
N ASN A 401 8.30 18.22 1.29
CA ASN A 401 9.71 18.23 0.87
C ASN A 401 10.10 17.06 -0.04
N PHE A 402 9.39 15.93 0.06
CA PHE A 402 9.78 14.71 -0.64
C PHE A 402 8.80 14.28 -1.73
N THR A 403 9.36 13.70 -2.77
CA THR A 403 8.64 12.85 -3.71
C THR A 403 8.52 11.48 -3.09
N VAL A 404 7.31 10.95 -3.03
CA VAL A 404 7.02 9.65 -2.42
C VAL A 404 6.39 8.78 -3.48
N PHE A 405 6.88 7.56 -3.60
CA PHE A 405 6.35 6.57 -4.53
C PHE A 405 6.46 5.17 -3.92
N SER A 406 5.55 4.30 -4.35
CA SER A 406 5.43 2.93 -3.89
C SER A 406 6.71 2.14 -4.15
N THR A 407 7.05 1.24 -3.23
CA THR A 407 7.98 0.13 -3.50
C THR A 407 7.29 -1.09 -4.10
N ASP A 408 5.95 -1.09 -4.09
CA ASP A 408 5.05 -2.21 -4.35
C ASP A 408 5.21 -3.38 -3.37
N VAL A 409 5.83 -3.12 -2.22
CA VAL A 409 5.95 -4.05 -1.09
C VAL A 409 5.00 -3.67 0.03
N ILE A 410 4.17 -4.63 0.43
CA ILE A 410 3.26 -4.54 1.57
C ILE A 410 3.71 -5.51 2.66
N SER A 411 3.82 -5.00 3.87
CA SER A 411 4.13 -5.75 5.10
C SER A 411 2.86 -5.95 5.93
N PRO A 412 2.21 -7.14 5.87
CA PRO A 412 0.95 -7.42 6.54
C PRO A 412 1.05 -7.42 8.07
N ARG A 413 -0.09 -7.15 8.71
CA ARG A 413 -0.29 -7.01 10.15
C ARG A 413 -1.50 -7.85 10.55
N ALA A 414 -1.28 -8.82 11.43
CA ALA A 414 -2.29 -9.78 11.87
C ALA A 414 -2.03 -10.20 13.32
N PHE A 415 -3.08 -10.67 13.99
CA PHE A 415 -2.93 -11.32 15.29
C PHE A 415 -2.23 -12.66 15.09
N GLN A 416 -1.23 -12.95 15.92
CA GLN A 416 -0.55 -14.25 15.96
C GLN A 416 -1.11 -15.04 17.15
N THR A 417 -1.49 -16.30 16.92
CA THR A 417 -1.99 -17.23 17.94
C THR A 417 -1.17 -18.51 17.95
N MET A 418 -1.31 -19.33 19.01
CA MET A 418 -0.74 -20.67 19.00
C MET A 418 -1.33 -21.50 17.86
N PRO A 419 -0.60 -22.47 17.29
CA PRO A 419 -1.17 -23.40 16.32
C PRO A 419 -1.96 -24.53 16.96
N GLY A 420 -2.79 -25.18 16.14
CA GLY A 420 -3.55 -26.39 16.50
C GLY A 420 -4.85 -26.15 17.25
N ASP A 421 -5.48 -27.25 17.67
CA ASP A 421 -6.88 -27.28 18.14
C ASP A 421 -7.19 -26.33 19.31
N ARG A 422 -6.19 -26.04 20.16
CA ARG A 422 -6.36 -25.14 21.32
C ARG A 422 -6.69 -23.69 20.93
N SER A 423 -6.40 -23.25 19.72
CA SER A 423 -6.66 -21.87 19.28
C SER A 423 -7.75 -21.76 18.22
N VAL A 424 -8.28 -22.86 17.69
CA VAL A 424 -9.23 -22.83 16.55
C VAL A 424 -10.44 -21.94 16.82
N ASP A 425 -11.08 -22.09 17.97
CA ASP A 425 -12.22 -21.24 18.34
C ASP A 425 -11.81 -19.78 18.58
N LEU A 426 -10.64 -19.55 19.19
CA LEU A 426 -10.13 -18.18 19.35
C LEU A 426 -9.90 -17.55 17.97
N LEU A 427 -9.21 -18.24 17.06
CA LEU A 427 -8.89 -17.76 15.73
C LEU A 427 -10.15 -17.42 14.94
N ARG A 428 -11.17 -18.28 14.98
CA ARG A 428 -12.47 -18.02 14.35
C ARG A 428 -13.16 -16.80 14.96
N ALA A 429 -13.08 -16.61 16.28
CA ALA A 429 -13.59 -15.42 16.93
C ALA A 429 -12.82 -14.15 16.50
N LEU A 430 -11.49 -14.22 16.39
CA LEU A 430 -10.67 -13.11 15.89
C LEU A 430 -11.06 -12.73 14.45
N ASP A 431 -11.12 -13.73 13.56
CA ASP A 431 -11.53 -13.55 12.16
C ASP A 431 -12.93 -12.93 12.06
N ALA A 432 -13.87 -13.41 12.87
CA ALA A 432 -15.23 -12.88 12.95
C ALA A 432 -15.29 -11.42 13.42
N VAL A 433 -14.45 -11.01 14.38
CA VAL A 433 -14.32 -9.60 14.79
C VAL A 433 -13.74 -8.76 13.65
N ILE A 434 -12.63 -9.19 13.06
CA ILE A 434 -11.91 -8.43 12.03
C ILE A 434 -12.82 -8.15 10.84
N VAL A 435 -13.51 -9.18 10.34
CA VAL A 435 -14.48 -9.04 9.24
C VAL A 435 -15.56 -8.01 9.56
N ARG A 436 -16.12 -8.05 10.78
CA ARG A 436 -17.16 -7.10 11.20
C ARG A 436 -16.61 -5.67 11.32
N THR A 437 -15.40 -5.51 11.82
CA THR A 437 -14.72 -4.21 11.93
C THR A 437 -14.40 -3.63 10.55
N HIS A 438 -13.96 -4.45 9.60
CA HIS A 438 -13.73 -4.03 8.22
C HIS A 438 -15.04 -3.64 7.53
N ASN A 439 -16.08 -4.48 7.61
CA ASN A 439 -17.39 -4.22 7.02
C ASN A 439 -18.07 -2.96 7.62
N ALA A 440 -17.78 -2.64 8.89
CA ALA A 440 -18.29 -1.43 9.53
C ALA A 440 -17.53 -0.15 9.13
N GLY A 441 -16.43 -0.25 8.39
CA GLY A 441 -15.56 0.89 8.06
C GLY A 441 -14.75 1.41 9.26
N GLU A 442 -14.66 0.65 10.35
CA GLU A 442 -13.99 1.04 11.59
C GLU A 442 -12.47 1.15 11.41
N LEU A 443 -11.89 0.37 10.49
CA LEU A 443 -10.48 0.48 10.09
C LEU A 443 -10.19 1.87 9.48
N LEU A 444 -11.03 2.30 8.54
CA LEU A 444 -10.92 3.62 7.91
C LEU A 444 -11.18 4.75 8.92
N ALA A 445 -12.13 4.55 9.83
CA ALA A 445 -12.41 5.51 10.90
C ALA A 445 -11.17 5.71 11.81
N ALA A 446 -10.53 4.63 12.25
CA ALA A 446 -9.29 4.68 13.04
C ALA A 446 -8.16 5.38 12.26
N ALA A 447 -7.98 5.07 10.97
CA ALA A 447 -6.96 5.71 10.15
C ALA A 447 -7.22 7.22 9.97
N THR A 448 -8.48 7.61 9.73
CA THR A 448 -8.88 9.01 9.52
C THR A 448 -8.72 9.85 10.79
N ALA A 449 -8.94 9.25 11.96
CA ALA A 449 -8.78 9.94 13.24
C ALA A 449 -7.31 10.23 13.59
N ASN A 450 -6.36 9.55 12.94
CA ASN A 450 -4.94 9.58 13.30
C ASN A 450 -4.02 10.00 12.13
N PRO A 451 -4.23 11.17 11.48
CA PRO A 451 -3.32 11.61 10.42
C PRO A 451 -1.90 11.86 10.98
N PRO A 452 -0.83 11.62 10.19
CA PRO A 452 -0.81 11.22 8.78
C PRO A 452 -0.78 9.70 8.56
N PHE A 453 -1.38 8.89 9.44
CA PHE A 453 -1.36 7.43 9.33
C PHE A 453 -1.88 6.96 7.96
N GLN A 454 -1.15 6.02 7.34
CA GLN A 454 -1.51 5.40 6.08
C GLN A 454 -1.14 3.94 6.08
N ALA A 455 -2.03 3.12 5.55
CA ALA A 455 -1.86 1.71 5.38
C ALA A 455 -2.82 1.21 4.29
N VAL A 456 -2.53 0.04 3.76
CA VAL A 456 -3.37 -0.63 2.77
C VAL A 456 -4.16 -1.74 3.45
N GLU A 457 -5.39 -1.93 3.02
CA GLU A 457 -6.18 -3.08 3.40
C GLU A 457 -5.74 -4.29 2.57
N VAL A 458 -5.30 -5.34 3.26
CA VAL A 458 -4.89 -6.60 2.62
C VAL A 458 -5.96 -7.63 2.95
N HIS A 459 -6.75 -7.99 1.95
CA HIS A 459 -7.90 -8.85 2.16
C HIS A 459 -7.44 -10.31 2.27
N THR A 460 -7.53 -10.93 3.44
CA THR A 460 -7.29 -12.38 3.55
C THR A 460 -8.53 -13.16 3.97
N CYS A 461 -9.60 -12.45 4.35
CA CYS A 461 -10.83 -13.02 4.87
C CYS A 461 -12.02 -12.15 4.53
N ARG A 462 -12.28 -11.91 3.25
CA ARG A 462 -13.38 -11.07 2.87
C ARG A 462 -14.71 -11.83 2.95
N ALA A 463 -15.66 -11.27 3.69
CA ALA A 463 -17.04 -11.75 3.68
C ALA A 463 -17.99 -10.59 3.96
N ASP A 464 -18.72 -10.14 2.94
CA ASP A 464 -19.69 -9.05 3.11
C ASP A 464 -20.90 -9.49 3.96
N ASN A 465 -21.24 -10.79 3.92
CA ASN A 465 -22.20 -11.41 4.82
C ASN A 465 -21.50 -11.92 6.10
N PRO A 466 -21.68 -11.27 7.27
CA PRO A 466 -21.03 -11.70 8.51
C PRO A 466 -21.44 -13.11 8.96
N SER A 467 -22.56 -13.65 8.46
CA SER A 467 -22.99 -15.02 8.74
C SER A 467 -22.11 -16.08 8.08
N ALA A 468 -21.33 -15.73 7.05
CA ALA A 468 -20.29 -16.61 6.49
C ALA A 468 -19.07 -16.75 7.42
N VAL A 469 -18.98 -15.88 8.44
CA VAL A 469 -17.90 -15.84 9.43
C VAL A 469 -18.53 -15.77 10.84
N PRO A 470 -19.25 -16.82 11.27
CA PRO A 470 -19.94 -16.83 12.55
C PRO A 470 -18.94 -16.84 13.71
N PHE A 471 -19.35 -16.25 14.82
CA PHE A 471 -18.65 -16.44 16.09
C PHE A 471 -18.86 -17.88 16.59
N PRO A 472 -17.82 -18.53 17.13
CA PRO A 472 -18.01 -19.74 17.93
C PRO A 472 -18.92 -19.45 19.12
N ALA A 473 -19.91 -20.31 19.36
CA ALA A 473 -20.85 -20.14 20.46
C ALA A 473 -20.14 -20.25 21.82
N ALA A 474 -20.37 -19.28 22.71
CA ALA A 474 -19.73 -19.23 24.01
C ALA A 474 -19.94 -20.49 24.87
N SER A 475 -21.11 -21.13 24.75
CA SER A 475 -21.48 -22.33 25.51
C SER A 475 -20.72 -23.58 25.09
N THR A 476 -20.20 -23.62 23.86
CA THR A 476 -19.46 -24.77 23.30
C THR A 476 -18.03 -24.43 22.94
N ALA A 477 -17.58 -23.22 23.25
CA ALA A 477 -16.21 -22.77 23.00
C ALA A 477 -15.20 -23.63 23.76
N THR A 478 -14.06 -23.88 23.12
CA THR A 478 -12.96 -24.69 23.63
C THR A 478 -11.65 -23.90 23.66
N GLY A 479 -10.61 -24.52 24.22
CA GLY A 479 -9.24 -24.01 24.17
C GLY A 479 -9.05 -22.60 24.76
N LEU A 480 -8.29 -21.76 24.07
CA LEU A 480 -7.97 -20.40 24.52
C LEU A 480 -9.20 -19.48 24.55
N LEU A 481 -10.19 -19.69 23.67
CA LEU A 481 -11.44 -18.90 23.74
C LEU A 481 -12.17 -19.22 25.04
N LYS A 482 -12.27 -20.50 25.42
CA LYS A 482 -12.88 -20.89 26.69
C LYS A 482 -12.14 -20.28 27.89
N ASP A 483 -10.81 -20.24 27.86
CA ASP A 483 -10.01 -19.59 28.91
C ASP A 483 -10.36 -18.11 29.06
N ILE A 484 -10.51 -17.38 27.94
CA ILE A 484 -10.93 -15.97 27.94
C ILE A 484 -12.33 -15.82 28.55
N LEU A 485 -13.28 -16.69 28.16
CA LEU A 485 -14.67 -16.62 28.60
C LEU A 485 -14.84 -16.93 30.10
N ASP A 486 -14.03 -17.85 30.62
CA ASP A 486 -14.04 -18.23 32.04
C ASP A 486 -13.36 -17.18 32.93
N ASN A 487 -12.22 -16.65 32.47
CA ASN A 487 -11.42 -15.71 33.25
C ASN A 487 -11.76 -14.23 32.99
N LYS A 488 -12.63 -13.96 32.01
CA LYS A 488 -13.02 -12.61 31.57
C LYS A 488 -11.83 -11.73 31.18
N LYS A 489 -10.79 -12.33 30.61
CA LYS A 489 -9.54 -11.65 30.27
C LYS A 489 -9.03 -12.08 28.91
N LEU A 490 -8.89 -11.11 28.00
CA LEU A 490 -8.17 -11.27 26.75
C LEU A 490 -6.74 -10.73 26.94
N ARG A 491 -5.81 -11.63 27.28
CA ARG A 491 -4.37 -11.33 27.33
C ARG A 491 -3.76 -11.21 25.93
N VAL A 492 -3.19 -10.05 25.61
CA VAL A 492 -2.52 -9.77 24.34
C VAL A 492 -1.05 -9.41 24.56
N LEU A 493 -0.16 -9.97 23.76
CA LEU A 493 1.26 -9.62 23.77
C LEU A 493 1.46 -8.26 23.09
N ALA A 494 2.03 -7.32 23.84
CA ALA A 494 2.36 -5.98 23.36
C ALA A 494 3.88 -5.72 23.45
N SER A 495 4.41 -4.93 22.50
CA SER A 495 5.80 -4.51 22.47
C SER A 495 6.05 -3.39 23.48
N GLY A 496 7.03 -3.55 24.37
CA GLY A 496 7.42 -2.55 25.37
C GLY A 496 7.82 -3.19 26.70
N THR A 497 8.03 -2.39 27.73
CA THR A 497 8.17 -2.91 29.11
C THR A 497 7.26 -2.15 30.06
N PRO A 498 6.90 -2.72 31.21
CA PRO A 498 6.38 -1.94 32.32
C PRO A 498 7.33 -0.78 32.61
N GLY A 499 6.84 0.46 32.58
CA GLY A 499 7.63 1.68 32.80
C GLY A 499 8.31 2.28 31.56
N ASN A 500 8.26 1.63 30.40
CA ASN A 500 8.72 2.20 29.12
C ASN A 500 7.83 1.73 27.97
N TYR A 501 6.64 2.33 27.88
CA TYR A 501 5.69 2.03 26.82
C TYR A 501 6.10 2.73 25.52
N PRO A 502 5.88 2.11 24.35
CA PRO A 502 6.21 2.73 23.07
C PRO A 502 5.36 3.97 22.81
N ASN A 503 5.98 4.96 22.16
CA ASN A 503 5.31 6.08 21.54
C ASN A 503 5.75 6.16 20.08
N TRP A 504 4.90 5.65 19.19
CA TRP A 504 5.08 5.66 17.75
C TRP A 504 4.26 6.77 17.09
N ALA A 505 3.99 7.85 17.83
CA ALA A 505 3.15 8.97 17.39
C ALA A 505 1.75 8.51 16.95
N GLN A 506 1.33 8.87 15.73
CA GLN A 506 -0.01 8.58 15.22
C GLN A 506 -0.34 7.08 15.12
N ASP A 507 0.67 6.21 15.00
CA ASP A 507 0.46 4.76 14.96
C ASP A 507 0.02 4.22 16.33
N GLY A 508 0.55 4.79 17.41
CA GLY A 508 0.20 4.38 18.77
C GLY A 508 1.06 5.05 19.83
N ASN A 509 0.44 5.85 20.69
CA ASN A 509 1.02 6.39 21.91
C ASN A 509 0.48 5.60 23.12
N TYR A 510 1.26 4.62 23.55
CA TYR A 510 0.93 3.75 24.68
C TYR A 510 1.35 4.33 26.03
N GLN A 511 1.97 5.53 26.03
CA GLN A 511 2.29 6.28 27.25
C GLN A 511 1.10 7.14 27.71
N ALA A 512 0.14 7.43 26.82
CA ALA A 512 -1.06 8.19 27.14
C ALA A 512 -2.08 7.37 27.96
N THR A 513 -2.93 8.06 28.74
CA THR A 513 -4.07 7.46 29.45
C THR A 513 -5.34 8.28 29.20
N PRO A 514 -6.32 7.77 28.42
CA PRO A 514 -6.27 6.51 27.66
C PRO A 514 -5.18 6.53 26.58
N MET A 515 -4.73 5.35 26.15
CA MET A 515 -3.80 5.20 25.03
C MET A 515 -4.43 5.78 23.75
N THR A 516 -3.63 6.42 22.90
CA THR A 516 -4.12 7.11 21.68
C THR A 516 -3.37 6.65 20.44
N GLY A 517 -3.89 6.94 19.25
CA GLY A 517 -3.28 6.53 17.97
C GLY A 517 -4.10 5.43 17.29
N PHE A 518 -3.69 5.09 16.07
CA PHE A 518 -4.39 4.13 15.22
C PHE A 518 -4.59 2.76 15.89
N TRP A 519 -3.53 2.14 16.42
CA TRP A 519 -3.63 0.79 16.98
C TRP A 519 -4.48 0.74 18.25
N PRO A 520 -4.36 1.67 19.23
CA PRO A 520 -5.30 1.77 20.34
C PRO A 520 -6.76 1.97 19.92
N ASP A 521 -7.02 2.85 18.94
CA ASP A 521 -8.38 3.10 18.45
C ASP A 521 -8.97 1.86 17.76
N TYR A 522 -8.19 1.19 16.90
CA TYR A 522 -8.57 -0.08 16.27
C TYR A 522 -8.88 -1.16 17.32
N MET A 523 -8.03 -1.31 18.33
CA MET A 523 -8.28 -2.26 19.42
C MET A 523 -9.51 -1.91 20.26
N GLY A 524 -9.88 -0.63 20.32
CA GLY A 524 -11.15 -0.17 20.89
C GLY A 524 -12.35 -0.73 20.11
N PHE A 525 -12.36 -0.59 18.79
CA PHE A 525 -13.38 -1.17 17.92
C PHE A 525 -13.41 -2.69 18.00
N PHE A 526 -12.25 -3.34 17.92
CA PHE A 526 -12.10 -4.78 18.07
C PHE A 526 -12.75 -5.27 19.38
N MET A 527 -12.40 -4.66 20.51
CA MET A 527 -12.93 -5.05 21.81
C MET A 527 -14.41 -4.76 21.95
N ALA A 528 -14.93 -3.70 21.33
CA ALA A 528 -16.37 -3.42 21.33
C ALA A 528 -17.15 -4.57 20.65
N ARG A 529 -16.67 -5.06 19.50
CA ARG A 529 -17.27 -6.20 18.79
C ARG A 529 -17.13 -7.51 19.58
N PHE A 530 -15.94 -7.78 20.11
CA PHE A 530 -15.68 -8.98 20.90
C PHE A 530 -16.58 -9.04 22.15
N ARG A 531 -16.74 -7.91 22.85
CA ARG A 531 -17.61 -7.79 24.04
C ARG A 531 -19.09 -7.86 23.71
N ALA A 532 -19.50 -7.33 22.56
CA ALA A 532 -20.89 -7.41 22.11
C ALA A 532 -21.32 -8.88 21.92
N GLU A 533 -20.42 -9.75 21.49
CA GLU A 533 -20.66 -11.19 21.36
C GLU A 533 -20.53 -11.93 22.69
N TYR A 534 -19.44 -11.72 23.41
CA TYR A 534 -19.03 -12.62 24.50
C TYR A 534 -19.26 -12.08 25.93
N GLY A 535 -19.64 -10.81 26.07
CA GLY A 535 -19.89 -10.17 27.36
C GLY A 535 -19.06 -8.89 27.56
N SER A 536 -19.69 -7.86 28.13
CA SER A 536 -19.07 -6.55 28.38
C SER A 536 -18.05 -6.55 29.51
N ASP A 537 -18.03 -7.60 30.34
CA ASP A 537 -17.13 -7.80 31.47
C ASP A 537 -15.73 -8.30 31.08
N ILE A 538 -15.51 -8.69 29.81
CA ILE A 538 -14.19 -9.12 29.34
C ILE A 538 -13.22 -7.94 29.27
N VAL A 539 -12.10 -8.05 29.98
CA VAL A 539 -11.05 -7.02 30.04
C VAL A 539 -9.94 -7.33 29.04
N LEU A 540 -9.46 -6.31 28.33
CA LEU A 540 -8.24 -6.38 27.52
C LEU A 540 -7.03 -6.20 28.45
N GLU A 541 -6.19 -7.22 28.57
CA GLU A 541 -4.96 -7.20 29.37
C GLU A 541 -3.75 -7.23 28.44
N ARG A 542 -2.93 -6.15 28.45
CA ARG A 542 -1.69 -6.11 27.66
C ARG A 542 -0.53 -6.65 28.48
N VAL A 543 0.15 -7.65 27.95
CA VAL A 543 1.38 -8.22 28.50
C VAL A 543 2.56 -7.65 27.72
N TRP A 544 3.35 -6.81 28.38
CA TRP A 544 4.42 -6.03 27.75
C TRP A 544 5.75 -6.78 27.73
N GLN A 545 6.31 -7.00 26.54
CA GLN A 545 7.62 -7.63 26.36
C GLN A 545 8.47 -6.93 25.29
N THR A 546 9.79 -6.97 25.46
CA THR A 546 10.76 -6.51 24.45
C THR A 546 11.27 -7.67 23.60
N GLY A 547 11.56 -7.38 22.33
CA GLY A 547 12.17 -8.32 21.40
C GLY A 547 11.23 -9.40 20.84
N THR A 548 11.70 -10.13 19.84
CA THR A 548 10.96 -11.22 19.18
C THR A 548 10.81 -12.47 20.05
N ALA A 549 11.60 -12.60 21.13
CA ALA A 549 11.49 -13.69 22.10
C ALA A 549 10.13 -13.72 22.83
N GLY A 550 9.37 -12.62 22.82
CA GLY A 550 8.05 -12.56 23.44
C GLY A 550 7.01 -13.48 22.82
N THR A 551 7.13 -13.86 21.53
CA THR A 551 6.09 -14.68 20.88
C THR A 551 6.08 -16.13 21.36
N GLU A 552 7.10 -16.59 22.11
CA GLU A 552 7.03 -17.88 22.79
C GLU A 552 5.89 -17.95 23.81
N MET A 553 5.51 -16.81 24.41
CA MET A 553 4.34 -16.71 25.30
C MET A 553 3.02 -17.00 24.57
N VAL A 554 2.96 -16.69 23.28
CA VAL A 554 1.80 -17.02 22.43
C VAL A 554 1.79 -18.53 22.18
N LEU A 555 2.93 -19.11 21.80
CA LEU A 555 3.05 -20.52 21.47
C LEU A 555 2.76 -21.45 22.66
N ASN A 556 3.14 -21.06 23.87
CA ASN A 556 2.84 -21.83 25.08
C ASN A 556 1.46 -21.53 25.69
N GLY A 557 0.73 -20.53 25.17
CA GLY A 557 -0.60 -20.12 25.62
C GLY A 557 -0.61 -19.27 26.90
N THR A 558 0.53 -18.72 27.34
CA THR A 558 0.58 -17.76 28.46
C THR A 558 -0.20 -16.48 28.12
N VAL A 559 -0.13 -16.06 26.86
CA VAL A 559 -0.98 -15.01 26.28
C VAL A 559 -1.78 -15.60 25.12
N HIS A 560 -2.96 -15.05 24.86
CA HIS A 560 -3.87 -15.66 23.87
C HIS A 560 -3.48 -15.32 22.44
N MET A 561 -3.00 -14.10 22.23
CA MET A 561 -2.63 -13.56 20.93
C MET A 561 -1.63 -12.43 21.05
N THR A 562 -1.04 -11.99 19.94
CA THR A 562 -0.31 -10.71 19.88
C THR A 562 -1.25 -9.52 19.69
N GLU A 563 -0.75 -8.30 19.85
CA GLU A 563 -1.34 -7.14 19.18
C GLU A 563 -1.26 -7.30 17.64
N PRO A 564 -2.14 -6.65 16.86
CA PRO A 564 -2.19 -6.84 15.41
C PRO A 564 -1.04 -6.15 14.68
N TYR A 565 -0.35 -5.19 15.30
CA TYR A 565 0.80 -4.50 14.69
C TYR A 565 2.05 -5.39 14.53
N TYR A 566 2.02 -6.63 15.01
CA TYR A 566 3.11 -7.57 14.79
C TYR A 566 3.21 -7.95 13.30
N ILE A 567 4.44 -8.01 12.80
CA ILE A 567 4.75 -8.28 11.38
C ILE A 567 4.46 -9.75 11.05
N TYR A 568 3.72 -9.98 9.96
CA TYR A 568 3.41 -11.33 9.48
C TYR A 568 4.69 -12.07 9.06
N GLU A 569 5.51 -11.47 8.18
CA GLU A 569 6.72 -12.09 7.63
C GLU A 569 7.93 -12.16 8.59
N SER A 570 7.70 -12.09 9.90
CA SER A 570 8.80 -12.18 10.87
C SER A 570 9.29 -13.62 11.07
N LEU A 571 10.52 -13.76 11.56
CA LEU A 571 11.13 -15.05 11.90
C LEU A 571 10.92 -15.39 13.38
N TYR A 572 10.83 -16.68 13.68
CA TYR A 572 10.94 -17.27 15.01
C TYR A 572 11.91 -18.45 14.96
N LYS A 573 12.94 -18.43 15.81
CA LYS A 573 14.04 -19.42 15.80
C LYS A 573 14.62 -19.64 14.38
N ASP A 574 14.89 -18.53 13.69
CA ASP A 574 15.43 -18.49 12.33
C ASP A 574 14.56 -19.16 11.24
N GLN A 575 13.26 -19.32 11.46
CA GLN A 575 12.30 -19.84 10.48
C GLN A 575 11.10 -18.89 10.34
N PRO A 576 10.39 -18.87 9.20
CA PRO A 576 9.17 -18.07 9.04
C PRO A 576 8.17 -18.38 10.14
N LYS A 577 7.62 -17.35 10.80
CA LYS A 577 6.60 -17.57 11.84
C LYS A 577 5.35 -18.28 11.33
N LYS A 578 5.05 -18.18 10.04
CA LYS A 578 4.00 -18.97 9.36
C LYS A 578 4.09 -20.47 9.68
N TRP A 579 5.29 -21.00 9.90
CA TRP A 579 5.49 -22.42 10.17
C TRP A 579 5.32 -22.80 11.65
N SER A 580 5.23 -21.82 12.55
CA SER A 580 5.13 -22.07 13.99
C SER A 580 3.94 -21.40 14.67
N HIS A 581 3.31 -20.41 14.04
CA HIS A 581 2.17 -19.67 14.57
C HIS A 581 0.99 -19.78 13.61
N GLU A 582 -0.21 -19.67 14.16
CA GLU A 582 -1.40 -19.36 13.37
C GLU A 582 -1.62 -17.85 13.32
N PHE A 583 -2.23 -17.38 12.24
CA PHE A 583 -2.47 -15.96 12.02
C PHE A 583 -3.94 -15.74 11.80
N SER A 584 -4.51 -14.69 12.37
CA SER A 584 -5.86 -14.24 12.03
C SER A 584 -5.94 -13.79 10.57
N CYS A 585 -7.10 -13.31 10.16
CA CYS A 585 -7.21 -12.39 9.03
C CYS A 585 -6.23 -11.23 9.19
N VAL A 586 -5.65 -10.79 8.09
CA VAL A 586 -4.83 -9.58 8.05
C VAL A 586 -5.73 -8.39 8.33
N VAL A 587 -5.33 -7.58 9.30
CA VAL A 587 -5.99 -6.33 9.66
C VAL A 587 -5.67 -5.26 8.62
N MET A 588 -4.40 -5.17 8.23
CA MET A 588 -3.91 -4.28 7.19
C MET A 588 -2.45 -4.60 6.83
N GLY A 589 -1.87 -3.87 5.89
CA GLY A 589 -0.43 -3.86 5.65
C GLY A 589 0.13 -2.45 5.56
N TYR A 590 1.38 -2.28 5.96
CA TYR A 590 2.11 -1.05 5.67
C TYR A 590 2.71 -1.13 4.27
N GLN A 591 2.37 -0.17 3.42
CA GLN A 591 3.10 0.06 2.18
C GLN A 591 4.46 0.64 2.51
N GLN A 592 5.51 0.00 2.00
CA GLN A 592 6.85 0.57 2.04
C GLN A 592 6.95 1.59 0.90
N ASN A 593 7.49 2.77 1.22
CA ASN A 593 7.60 3.86 0.26
C ASN A 593 9.06 4.26 0.08
N PHE A 594 9.46 4.43 -1.17
CA PHE A 594 10.65 5.18 -1.49
C PHE A 594 10.33 6.67 -1.40
N PHE A 595 11.32 7.45 -1.00
CA PHE A 595 11.25 8.88 -1.11
C PHE A 595 12.58 9.51 -1.52
N ALA A 596 12.48 10.57 -2.29
CA ALA A 596 13.59 11.36 -2.79
C ALA A 596 13.28 12.84 -2.63
N LEU A 597 14.32 13.67 -2.48
CA LEU A 597 14.16 15.12 -2.36
C LEU A 597 13.41 15.66 -3.58
N LYS A 598 12.38 16.49 -3.36
CA LYS A 598 11.81 17.25 -4.48
C LYS A 598 12.83 18.26 -4.98
N PRO A 599 12.92 18.48 -6.30
CA PRO A 599 13.69 19.61 -6.79
C PRO A 599 13.12 20.90 -6.19
N ALA A 600 13.99 21.83 -5.78
CA ALA A 600 13.55 23.17 -5.41
C ALA A 600 12.96 23.85 -6.66
N MET A 601 11.76 24.40 -6.51
CA MET A 601 10.98 25.04 -7.58
C MET A 601 10.73 26.54 -7.31
N ASP A 602 10.95 27.00 -6.08
CA ASP A 602 10.86 28.41 -5.74
C ASP A 602 12.28 29.00 -5.67
N PHE A 603 12.53 29.97 -6.54
CA PHE A 603 13.82 30.65 -6.66
C PHE A 603 13.76 32.10 -6.21
N THR A 604 12.61 32.59 -5.76
CA THR A 604 12.42 34.00 -5.39
C THR A 604 13.37 34.43 -4.27
N ALA A 605 13.72 33.50 -3.36
CA ALA A 605 14.69 33.71 -2.31
C ALA A 605 16.14 33.92 -2.81
N ALA A 606 16.47 33.56 -4.05
CA ALA A 606 17.80 33.75 -4.62
C ALA A 606 18.09 35.22 -5.00
N GLY A 607 17.06 36.04 -5.16
CA GLY A 607 17.19 37.46 -5.46
C GLY A 607 16.01 38.03 -6.25
N PRO A 608 15.91 39.37 -6.32
CA PRO A 608 14.77 40.04 -6.95
C PRO A 608 14.83 40.04 -8.48
N THR A 609 15.93 39.60 -9.10
CA THR A 609 16.09 39.63 -10.56
C THR A 609 16.07 38.23 -11.17
N CYS A 610 15.67 38.17 -12.45
CA CYS A 610 15.64 36.93 -13.23
C CYS A 610 16.96 36.16 -13.21
N ASP A 611 18.08 36.88 -13.35
CA ASP A 611 19.40 36.26 -13.44
C ASP A 611 19.76 35.53 -12.16
N TYR A 612 19.40 36.07 -10.99
CA TYR A 612 19.57 35.38 -9.70
C TYR A 612 18.72 34.11 -9.63
N GLN A 613 17.45 34.21 -10.04
CA GLN A 613 16.52 33.09 -9.99
C GLN A 613 16.93 31.98 -10.97
N LEU A 614 17.38 32.34 -12.17
CA LEU A 614 17.83 31.41 -13.20
C LEU A 614 19.17 30.76 -12.82
N ALA A 615 20.13 31.51 -12.27
CA ALA A 615 21.39 30.97 -11.76
C ALA A 615 21.16 29.97 -10.61
N ALA A 616 20.24 30.30 -9.69
CA ALA A 616 19.83 29.39 -8.62
C ALA A 616 19.13 28.13 -9.17
N CYS A 617 18.27 28.27 -10.18
CA CYS A 617 17.63 27.15 -10.85
C CYS A 617 18.63 26.25 -11.58
N GLN A 618 19.68 26.81 -12.18
CA GLN A 618 20.73 26.04 -12.84
C GLN A 618 21.73 25.38 -11.86
N GLY A 619 21.63 25.67 -10.56
CA GLY A 619 22.56 25.14 -9.55
C GLY A 619 23.94 25.80 -9.59
N ASN A 620 24.06 26.97 -10.22
CA ASN A 620 25.31 27.71 -10.39
C ASN A 620 25.55 28.65 -9.19
N THR A 621 25.82 28.07 -8.03
CA THR A 621 26.07 28.84 -6.78
C THR A 621 27.28 29.76 -6.87
N ALA A 622 28.24 29.49 -7.77
CA ALA A 622 29.43 30.33 -7.99
C ALA A 622 29.10 31.75 -8.53
N GLN A 623 27.99 31.92 -9.27
CA GLN A 623 27.55 33.25 -9.72
C GLN A 623 26.84 34.04 -8.62
N ILE A 624 26.16 33.35 -7.69
CA ILE A 624 25.44 33.99 -6.57
C ILE A 624 26.44 34.67 -5.61
N SER A 625 27.59 34.03 -5.33
CA SER A 625 28.63 34.63 -4.49
C SER A 625 29.36 35.80 -5.16
N ALA A 626 29.58 35.74 -6.48
CA ALA A 626 30.26 36.80 -7.23
C ALA A 626 29.41 38.09 -7.34
N ALA A 627 28.09 37.95 -7.50
CA ALA A 627 27.19 39.09 -7.61
C ALA A 627 26.91 39.77 -6.25
N CYS A 628 26.83 39.00 -5.15
CA CYS A 628 26.79 39.57 -3.79
C CYS A 628 28.07 40.37 -3.47
N SER A 629 29.24 39.93 -3.94
CA SER A 629 30.46 40.73 -3.78
C SER A 629 30.42 42.04 -4.58
N HIS A 630 29.79 42.08 -5.75
CA HIS A 630 29.68 43.32 -6.56
C HIS A 630 28.70 44.35 -5.98
N GLN A 631 27.58 43.93 -5.36
CA GLN A 631 26.68 44.87 -4.67
C GLN A 631 27.31 45.49 -3.43
N ALA A 632 28.13 44.73 -2.68
CA ALA A 632 28.90 45.26 -1.57
C ALA A 632 29.91 46.33 -2.03
N THR A 633 30.57 46.12 -3.17
CA THR A 633 31.51 47.10 -3.75
C THR A 633 30.82 48.37 -4.26
N PHE A 634 29.61 48.26 -4.83
CA PHE A 634 28.82 49.42 -5.27
C PHE A 634 28.29 50.26 -4.11
N LEU A 635 27.87 49.63 -3.00
CA LEU A 635 27.48 50.34 -1.78
C LEU A 635 28.67 51.05 -1.11
N LEU A 636 29.86 50.44 -1.10
CA LEU A 636 31.07 51.11 -0.63
C LEU A 636 31.50 52.26 -1.57
N ALA A 637 31.44 52.08 -2.88
CA ALA A 637 31.79 53.13 -3.84
C ALA A 637 30.80 54.31 -3.80
N GLY A 638 29.51 54.03 -3.60
CA GLY A 638 28.48 55.05 -3.40
C GLY A 638 28.65 55.83 -2.09
N ALA A 639 29.02 55.16 -1.00
CA ALA A 639 29.31 55.80 0.28
C ALA A 639 30.56 56.69 0.22
N VAL A 640 31.62 56.24 -0.47
CA VAL A 640 32.85 57.03 -0.68
C VAL A 640 32.61 58.21 -1.62
N GLY A 641 31.81 58.04 -2.67
CA GLY A 641 31.40 59.13 -3.56
C GLY A 641 30.56 60.21 -2.86
N LEU A 642 29.68 59.81 -1.93
CA LEU A 642 28.88 60.74 -1.13
C LEU A 642 29.75 61.51 -0.11
N LEU A 643 30.74 60.84 0.50
CA LEU A 643 31.70 61.46 1.41
C LEU A 643 32.60 62.49 0.70
N LEU A 644 33.07 62.18 -0.51
CA LEU A 644 33.88 63.11 -1.31
C LEU A 644 33.06 64.28 -1.88
N ALA A 645 31.78 64.07 -2.18
CA ALA A 645 30.87 65.15 -2.57
C ALA A 645 30.54 66.10 -1.40
N MET A 646 30.55 65.60 -0.15
CA MET A 646 30.36 66.43 1.05
C MET A 646 31.61 67.24 1.43
N GLU A 647 32.83 66.75 1.13
CA GLU A 647 34.05 67.54 1.32
C GLU A 647 34.18 68.70 0.30
N GLY A 648 33.68 68.54 -0.92
CA GLY A 648 33.67 69.61 -1.94
C GLY A 648 32.67 70.75 -1.67
N LEU A 649 31.74 70.57 -0.73
CA LEU A 649 30.77 71.59 -0.31
C LEU A 649 31.21 72.37 0.95
N LEU A 650 32.39 72.04 1.50
CA LEU A 650 32.97 72.65 2.69
C LEU A 650 34.22 73.51 2.40
N HIS A 651 34.47 73.87 1.14
CA HIS A 651 35.49 74.85 0.73
C HIS A 651 34.89 75.99 -0.11
#